data_AF-A0A060WK16-F1
#
_entry.id   AF-A0A060WK16-F1
#
_cell.length_a   1.000
_cell.length_b   1.000
_cell.length_c   1.000
_cell.angle_alpha   90.00
_cell.angle_beta   90.00
_cell.angle_gamma   90.00
#
_symmetry.space_group_name_H-M   'P 1'
#
loop_
_entity.id
_entity.type
_entity.pdbx_description
1 polymer ?
#
loop_
_entity_poly.entity_id
_entity_poly.type
_entity_poly.pdbx_seq_one_letter_code
_entity_poly.pdbx_strand_id
1 'polypeptide(L)'
;MAQTSLLQGKRFYCREWVFHKIQHCLQEKTNGLSGLTSTPSKQAGASGTGASNPCGSSAAGSAKATAWGVLLVGGPGSGKTALCTELLWPSSAQGTHRGLQQQSLAFHFCRADDSDTLCLGGFIRGLVAQICRSGLLPGYEEKVRDPAVQSVLQPGECERNPTEAFKRCVLLPLLSAKPPQQALFLLVDSIDEGCQLGEGEQRSSGSGTPRTIAELLASHHEYLPPWLLLICSARRQNRAITKLFTGFRKISLDDLRKAYIVKDVQQYILHRLDQEEALRQHLTKETAEMLNQLHIKSSGCFLYLERVLDGVVENFIVLREIRDIPGTLNGLYLWLCQRLFVRKQFAKVQPILNVILATCRPLTFKELYHAVWTKNMTLTMEDFQKKMDILSKLLVDGLGGTRILFHYSFAEWLLDVKHCTQKYLCNAAEGHRMVAMSYTCRAKQLKPLEVQEFALHLINSNLQIEPFNLALWMVWNGTPAKDSLSISIPKEQEVLQLLVKAGAHVNNDDDHASCIVQQALEREDSIRTLLDNGASVNQCDSSGRTLLANAAYSGNLDVVNFLISRRANMEMEDNHGQTSLTLAARQGHTKVVNCLIGCDANINHTDHDGWTALRSAAWGGHSEVVSALLYAGAKVDCADADSRTALRAAAWEVMKTSC
;
A
#
# COMPACT_ATOMS: atom_id res chain seq x y z
N MET A 1 -4.05 18.48 -3.62
CA MET A 1 -5.15 19.22 -4.28
C MET A 1 -5.79 18.45 -5.43
N ALA A 2 -5.21 17.32 -5.88
CA ALA A 2 -5.81 16.49 -6.92
C ALA A 2 -7.11 15.77 -6.47
N GLN A 3 -7.14 15.17 -5.27
CA GLN A 3 -8.26 14.33 -4.81
C GLN A 3 -9.63 15.05 -4.68
N THR A 4 -9.68 16.38 -4.62
CA THR A 4 -10.90 17.13 -4.28
C THR A 4 -11.87 17.31 -5.46
N SER A 5 -11.39 17.44 -6.70
CA SER A 5 -12.26 17.81 -7.83
C SER A 5 -13.10 16.67 -8.42
N LEU A 6 -12.71 15.40 -8.23
CA LEU A 6 -13.49 14.24 -8.74
C LEU A 6 -14.64 13.83 -7.82
N LEU A 7 -14.54 14.21 -6.55
CA LEU A 7 -15.46 13.83 -5.49
C LEU A 7 -16.42 14.97 -5.13
N GLN A 8 -16.03 16.22 -5.40
CA GLN A 8 -16.89 17.39 -5.25
C GLN A 8 -17.98 17.39 -6.33
N GLY A 9 -19.24 17.26 -5.90
CA GLY A 9 -20.42 17.36 -6.78
C GLY A 9 -21.30 16.12 -6.80
N LYS A 10 -20.84 14.97 -6.29
CA LYS A 10 -21.73 13.81 -6.06
C LYS A 10 -22.61 14.10 -4.84
N ARG A 11 -23.87 14.41 -5.12
CA ARG A 11 -24.86 14.72 -4.09
C ARG A 11 -25.23 13.45 -3.33
N PHE A 12 -24.86 13.35 -2.06
CA PHE A 12 -25.25 12.24 -1.20
C PHE A 12 -26.31 12.71 -0.21
N TYR A 13 -27.55 12.35 -0.47
CA TYR A 13 -28.68 12.63 0.41
C TYR A 13 -29.09 11.33 1.07
N CYS A 14 -28.67 11.08 2.31
CA CYS A 14 -29.21 10.11 3.29
C CYS A 14 -28.17 9.78 4.38
N ARG A 15 -28.56 9.04 5.42
CA ARG A 15 -27.69 8.57 6.52
C ARG A 15 -27.28 9.62 7.56
N GLU A 16 -28.17 10.57 7.83
CA GLU A 16 -28.00 11.59 8.88
C GLU A 16 -27.64 11.01 10.26
N TRP A 17 -28.11 9.80 10.56
CA TRP A 17 -27.80 9.09 11.80
C TRP A 17 -26.30 8.77 11.95
N VAL A 18 -25.56 8.60 10.85
CA VAL A 18 -24.12 8.36 10.88
C VAL A 18 -23.40 9.63 11.31
N PHE A 19 -23.75 10.77 10.73
CA PHE A 19 -23.21 12.07 11.12
C PHE A 19 -23.49 12.37 12.59
N HIS A 20 -24.68 12.03 13.11
CA HIS A 20 -24.97 12.16 14.55
C HIS A 20 -24.07 11.28 15.41
N LYS A 21 -23.77 10.05 14.99
CA LYS A 21 -22.85 9.16 15.72
C LYS A 21 -21.41 9.67 15.70
N ILE A 22 -20.96 10.22 14.57
CA ILE A 22 -19.62 10.82 14.45
C ILE A 22 -19.54 12.06 15.35
N GLN A 23 -20.55 12.94 15.29
CA GLN A 23 -20.65 14.13 16.13
C GLN A 23 -20.65 13.77 17.62
N HIS A 24 -21.38 12.73 18.03
CA HIS A 24 -21.36 12.24 19.40
C HIS A 24 -19.96 11.79 19.83
N CYS A 25 -19.22 11.08 18.98
CA CYS A 25 -17.85 10.67 19.29
C CYS A 25 -16.89 11.86 19.41
N LEU A 26 -17.07 12.91 18.60
CA LEU A 26 -16.30 14.15 18.70
C LEU A 26 -16.64 14.92 19.99
N GLN A 27 -17.91 14.95 20.39
CA GLN A 27 -18.35 15.54 21.65
C GLN A 27 -17.82 14.77 22.86
N GLU A 28 -17.84 13.43 22.85
CA GLU A 28 -17.24 12.59 23.90
C GLU A 28 -15.74 12.92 24.10
N LYS A 29 -14.98 13.09 23.00
CA LYS A 29 -13.56 13.49 23.06
C LYS A 29 -13.38 14.95 23.52
N THR A 30 -14.24 15.86 23.09
CA THR A 30 -14.21 17.27 23.52
C THR A 30 -14.50 17.41 25.02
N ASN A 31 -15.47 16.66 25.54
CA ASN A 31 -15.77 16.65 26.97
C ASN A 31 -14.61 16.03 27.78
N GLY A 32 -13.95 14.98 27.25
CA GLY A 32 -12.76 14.40 27.85
C GLY A 32 -11.59 15.39 27.98
N LEU A 33 -11.43 16.32 27.04
CA LEU A 33 -10.43 17.40 27.13
C LEU A 33 -10.71 18.36 28.28
N SER A 34 -11.98 18.72 28.49
CA SER A 34 -12.36 19.64 29.57
C SER A 34 -12.13 19.05 30.97
N GLY A 35 -12.30 17.73 31.14
CA GLY A 35 -12.06 17.03 32.40
C GLY A 35 -10.59 16.95 32.84
N LEU A 36 -9.64 17.05 31.90
CA LEU A 36 -8.20 17.12 32.21
C LEU A 36 -7.76 18.50 32.72
N THR A 37 -8.59 19.54 32.55
CA THR A 37 -8.28 20.92 32.98
C THR A 37 -8.82 21.29 34.35
N SER A 38 -9.62 20.43 35.00
CA SER A 38 -10.07 20.65 36.38
C SER A 38 -9.15 19.94 37.38
N THR A 39 -8.21 20.69 37.97
CA THR A 39 -7.46 20.24 39.15
C THR A 39 -8.42 19.93 40.31
N PRO A 40 -8.33 18.76 40.98
CA PRO A 40 -9.08 18.55 42.20
C PRO A 40 -8.39 19.31 43.34
N SER A 41 -9.08 20.33 43.86
CA SER A 41 -8.71 21.01 45.10
C SER A 41 -8.68 20.01 46.26
N LYS A 42 -7.48 19.80 46.82
CA LYS A 42 -7.25 19.06 48.06
C LYS A 42 -8.12 19.64 49.19
N GLN A 43 -8.95 18.81 49.81
CA GLN A 43 -9.24 18.93 51.24
C GLN A 43 -8.71 17.70 51.95
N ALA A 44 -7.66 17.95 52.75
CA ALA A 44 -7.06 17.01 53.66
C ALA A 44 -7.93 16.89 54.92
N GLY A 45 -8.26 15.66 55.30
CA GLY A 45 -8.81 15.30 56.61
C GLY A 45 -8.24 13.96 57.01
N ALA A 46 -7.37 13.97 58.02
CA ALA A 46 -6.57 12.86 58.48
C ALA A 46 -7.33 11.90 59.43
N SER A 47 -6.89 10.64 59.44
CA SER A 47 -6.73 9.71 60.59
C SER A 47 -7.37 8.33 60.40
N GLY A 48 -6.62 7.29 60.80
CA GLY A 48 -7.19 5.97 61.14
C GLY A 48 -6.53 4.78 60.46
N THR A 49 -5.54 4.21 61.14
CA THR A 49 -4.87 2.92 60.90
C THR A 49 -5.80 1.71 60.94
N GLY A 50 -5.54 0.67 60.14
CA GLY A 50 -6.12 -0.67 60.36
C GLY A 50 -5.93 -1.66 59.20
N ALA A 51 -5.15 -2.71 59.44
CA ALA A 51 -4.89 -3.82 58.52
C ALA A 51 -6.13 -4.70 58.27
N SER A 52 -6.26 -5.26 57.06
CA SER A 52 -6.61 -6.67 56.74
C SER A 52 -7.21 -6.80 55.33
N ASN A 53 -6.62 -7.68 54.52
CA ASN A 53 -7.31 -8.41 53.46
C ASN A 53 -8.21 -9.47 54.13
N PRO A 54 -9.39 -9.82 53.57
CA PRO A 54 -9.41 -10.73 52.43
C PRO A 54 -10.52 -10.50 51.38
N CYS A 55 -10.30 -11.13 50.22
CA CYS A 55 -11.25 -11.49 49.16
C CYS A 55 -12.73 -11.22 49.42
N GLY A 56 -13.30 -10.35 48.59
CA GLY A 56 -14.75 -10.17 48.44
C GLY A 56 -15.05 -9.61 47.06
N SER A 57 -15.62 -10.47 46.21
CA SER A 57 -16.21 -10.16 44.92
C SER A 57 -16.98 -8.83 44.92
N SER A 58 -16.58 -7.88 44.06
CA SER A 58 -17.44 -6.76 43.71
C SER A 58 -17.23 -6.35 42.26
N ALA A 59 -18.37 -6.08 41.62
CA ALA A 59 -18.55 -5.70 40.24
C ALA A 59 -17.56 -4.63 39.78
N ALA A 60 -16.70 -5.00 38.84
CA ALA A 60 -15.98 -4.03 38.02
C ALA A 60 -17.00 -3.40 37.05
N GLY A 61 -17.53 -2.25 37.45
CA GLY A 61 -18.28 -1.36 36.58
C GLY A 61 -17.47 -1.12 35.31
N SER A 62 -18.07 -1.42 34.16
CA SER A 62 -17.53 -1.17 32.83
C SER A 62 -17.28 0.33 32.66
N ALA A 63 -16.06 0.78 32.95
CA ALA A 63 -15.54 2.01 32.38
C ALA A 63 -15.45 1.76 30.86
N LYS A 64 -16.46 2.21 30.11
CA LYS A 64 -16.47 2.13 28.64
C LYS A 64 -15.20 2.82 28.14
N ALA A 65 -14.25 2.03 27.63
CA ALA A 65 -13.07 2.55 26.97
C ALA A 65 -13.48 3.55 25.88
N THR A 66 -12.94 4.75 25.95
CA THR A 66 -13.13 5.81 24.94
C THR A 66 -12.65 5.27 23.60
N ALA A 67 -13.55 5.16 22.62
CA ALA A 67 -13.18 4.61 21.31
C ALA A 67 -12.12 5.48 20.63
N TRP A 68 -11.03 4.86 20.19
CA TRP A 68 -9.89 5.53 19.53
C TRP A 68 -10.27 6.15 18.17
N GLY A 69 -11.29 5.60 17.52
CA GLY A 69 -11.78 6.07 16.23
C GLY A 69 -13.09 5.42 15.81
N VAL A 70 -13.54 5.78 14.61
CA VAL A 70 -14.73 5.25 13.95
C VAL A 70 -14.31 4.48 12.70
N LEU A 71 -14.78 3.24 12.56
CA LEU A 71 -14.59 2.44 11.36
C LEU A 71 -15.91 2.29 10.61
N LEU A 72 -16.01 2.93 9.45
CA LEU A 72 -17.15 2.84 8.53
C LEU A 72 -16.99 1.57 7.68
N VAL A 73 -17.97 0.67 7.75
CA VAL A 73 -17.90 -0.65 7.11
C VAL A 73 -19.11 -0.86 6.20
N GLY A 74 -18.88 -1.35 4.99
CA GLY A 74 -19.96 -1.84 4.15
C GLY A 74 -19.50 -2.45 2.84
N GLY A 75 -20.39 -3.18 2.17
CA GLY A 75 -20.11 -3.84 0.90
C GLY A 75 -19.75 -2.89 -0.24
N PRO A 76 -19.34 -3.43 -1.41
CA PRO A 76 -19.13 -2.65 -2.62
C PRO A 76 -20.37 -1.83 -2.97
N GLY A 77 -20.19 -0.55 -3.34
CA GLY A 77 -21.30 0.33 -3.72
C GLY A 77 -22.24 0.76 -2.58
N SER A 78 -21.92 0.43 -1.32
CA SER A 78 -22.70 0.89 -0.16
C SER A 78 -22.67 2.41 0.07
N GLY A 79 -21.87 3.19 -0.66
CA GLY A 79 -21.80 4.66 -0.51
C GLY A 79 -20.88 5.14 0.62
N LYS A 80 -19.81 4.39 0.93
CA LYS A 80 -18.78 4.79 1.92
C LYS A 80 -18.09 6.10 1.53
N THR A 81 -17.49 6.12 0.34
CA THR A 81 -16.80 7.30 -0.19
C THR A 81 -17.74 8.49 -0.31
N ALA A 82 -18.98 8.28 -0.76
CA ALA A 82 -19.99 9.35 -0.84
C ALA A 82 -20.36 9.95 0.54
N LEU A 83 -20.41 9.12 1.58
CA LEU A 83 -20.59 9.59 2.96
C LEU A 83 -19.38 10.37 3.47
N CYS A 84 -18.17 9.88 3.17
CA CYS A 84 -16.90 10.55 3.51
C CYS A 84 -16.78 11.92 2.80
N THR A 85 -17.25 12.03 1.55
CA THR A 85 -17.24 13.30 0.81
C THR A 85 -18.26 14.28 1.34
N GLU A 86 -19.47 13.83 1.70
CA GLU A 86 -20.49 14.70 2.33
C GLU A 86 -20.05 15.17 3.72
N LEU A 87 -19.22 14.40 4.44
CA LEU A 87 -18.63 14.82 5.72
C LEU A 87 -17.65 15.99 5.56
N LEU A 88 -16.87 16.02 4.47
CA LEU A 88 -15.87 17.05 4.19
C LEU A 88 -16.44 18.25 3.42
N TRP A 89 -17.33 17.99 2.47
CA TRP A 89 -17.94 18.96 1.57
C TRP A 89 -19.45 18.75 1.55
N PRO A 90 -20.16 19.22 2.61
CA PRO A 90 -21.59 19.00 2.71
C PRO A 90 -22.32 19.69 1.55
N SER A 91 -23.15 18.93 0.86
CA SER A 91 -24.04 19.43 -0.20
C SER A 91 -25.45 19.72 0.33
N SER A 92 -25.81 19.15 1.47
CA SER A 92 -27.10 19.35 2.14
C SER A 92 -27.11 20.57 3.08
N ALA A 93 -28.27 21.22 3.21
CA ALA A 93 -28.47 22.30 4.18
C ALA A 93 -28.25 21.83 5.63
N GLN A 94 -28.66 20.59 5.93
CA GLN A 94 -28.45 19.95 7.23
C GLN A 94 -26.96 19.69 7.51
N GLY A 95 -26.20 19.19 6.52
CA GLY A 95 -24.75 19.01 6.63
C GLY A 95 -24.01 20.33 6.86
N THR A 96 -24.39 21.38 6.13
CA THR A 96 -23.80 22.72 6.27
C THR A 96 -24.04 23.29 7.67
N HIS A 97 -25.26 23.14 8.22
CA HIS A 97 -25.60 23.60 9.57
C HIS A 97 -24.86 22.84 10.68
N ARG A 98 -24.50 21.55 10.48
CA ARG A 98 -23.74 20.77 11.47
C ARG A 98 -22.29 21.25 11.60
N GLY A 99 -21.70 21.81 10.54
CA GLY A 99 -20.36 22.38 10.56
C GLY A 99 -19.23 21.36 10.80
N LEU A 100 -19.47 20.05 10.64
CA LEU A 100 -18.46 19.01 10.89
C LEU A 100 -17.21 19.21 10.01
N GLN A 101 -17.35 19.76 8.81
CA GLN A 101 -16.22 20.07 7.93
C GLN A 101 -15.18 20.99 8.59
N GLN A 102 -15.58 21.85 9.54
CA GLN A 102 -14.68 22.76 10.26
C GLN A 102 -13.78 22.01 11.27
N GLN A 103 -14.16 20.81 11.67
CA GLN A 103 -13.40 19.94 12.58
C GLN A 103 -12.49 18.96 11.81
N SER A 104 -12.44 19.03 10.48
CA SER A 104 -11.54 18.21 9.66
C SER A 104 -10.13 18.77 9.71
N LEU A 105 -9.20 17.97 10.26
CA LEU A 105 -7.79 18.34 10.31
C LEU A 105 -7.08 18.02 8.98
N ALA A 106 -7.32 16.82 8.46
CA ALA A 106 -6.83 16.35 7.17
C ALA A 106 -7.67 15.15 6.71
N PHE A 107 -7.54 14.83 5.42
CA PHE A 107 -8.22 13.70 4.82
C PHE A 107 -7.37 13.03 3.74
N HIS A 108 -7.68 11.76 3.44
CA HIS A 108 -7.04 11.03 2.35
C HIS A 108 -7.99 9.99 1.76
N PHE A 109 -8.04 9.91 0.43
CA PHE A 109 -8.84 8.91 -0.28
C PHE A 109 -7.92 7.89 -0.97
N CYS A 110 -7.92 6.65 -0.50
CA CYS A 110 -7.22 5.55 -1.14
C CYS A 110 -8.02 5.09 -2.37
N ARG A 111 -7.42 5.15 -3.55
CA ARG A 111 -8.04 4.82 -4.82
C ARG A 111 -7.27 3.72 -5.51
N ALA A 112 -7.94 2.63 -5.86
CA ALA A 112 -7.31 1.52 -6.55
C ALA A 112 -6.88 1.84 -7.99
N ASP A 113 -7.51 2.84 -8.61
CA ASP A 113 -7.18 3.31 -9.95
C ASP A 113 -6.02 4.32 -9.99
N ASP A 114 -5.45 4.67 -8.83
CA ASP A 114 -4.40 5.67 -8.69
C ASP A 114 -3.39 5.25 -7.59
N SER A 115 -2.30 4.61 -8.00
CA SER A 115 -1.26 4.07 -7.11
C SER A 115 -0.58 5.14 -6.24
N ASP A 116 -0.55 6.39 -6.69
CA ASP A 116 0.01 7.50 -5.91
C ASP A 116 -0.77 7.71 -4.61
N THR A 117 -2.08 7.43 -4.63
CA THR A 117 -2.92 7.50 -3.43
C THR A 117 -2.69 6.34 -2.46
N LEU A 118 -2.10 5.24 -2.92
CA LEU A 118 -1.77 4.07 -2.09
C LEU A 118 -0.33 4.13 -1.57
N CYS A 119 0.45 5.12 -2.01
CA CYS A 119 1.82 5.34 -1.56
C CYS A 119 1.85 5.89 -0.12
N LEU A 120 2.61 5.24 0.76
CA LEU A 120 2.78 5.65 2.16
C LEU A 120 3.43 7.03 2.28
N GLY A 121 4.49 7.30 1.49
CA GLY A 121 5.14 8.60 1.51
C GLY A 121 4.23 9.70 0.96
N GLY A 122 3.49 9.42 -0.12
CA GLY A 122 2.47 10.32 -0.65
C GLY A 122 1.39 10.65 0.38
N PHE A 123 0.91 9.65 1.12
CA PHE A 123 -0.02 9.81 2.23
C PHE A 123 0.54 10.74 3.33
N ILE A 124 1.75 10.47 3.84
CA ILE A 124 2.38 11.26 4.91
C ILE A 124 2.58 12.71 4.46
N ARG A 125 3.19 12.93 3.29
CA ARG A 125 3.39 14.28 2.71
C ARG A 125 2.06 14.99 2.51
N GLY A 126 1.04 14.28 2.05
CA GLY A 126 -0.32 14.78 1.86
C GLY A 126 -0.97 15.22 3.17
N LEU A 127 -0.81 14.47 4.25
CA LEU A 127 -1.30 14.84 5.58
C LEU A 127 -0.60 16.08 6.11
N VAL A 128 0.74 16.09 6.11
CA VAL A 128 1.54 17.22 6.60
C VAL A 128 1.17 18.51 5.87
N ALA A 129 1.08 18.46 4.54
CA ALA A 129 0.68 19.60 3.73
C ALA A 129 -0.73 20.10 4.04
N GLN A 130 -1.67 19.20 4.33
CA GLN A 130 -3.04 19.58 4.72
C GLN A 130 -3.10 20.19 6.12
N ILE A 131 -2.40 19.61 7.10
CA ILE A 131 -2.36 20.13 8.46
C ILE A 131 -1.76 21.53 8.48
N CYS A 132 -0.63 21.76 7.79
CA CYS A 132 -0.03 23.09 7.69
C CYS A 132 -0.98 24.12 7.06
N ARG A 133 -1.78 23.73 6.05
CA ARG A 133 -2.75 24.63 5.39
C ARG A 133 -4.03 24.85 6.19
N SER A 134 -4.39 23.93 7.07
CA SER A 134 -5.65 23.99 7.82
C SER A 134 -5.72 25.19 8.77
N GLY A 135 -4.57 25.63 9.30
CA GLY A 135 -4.49 26.68 10.32
C GLY A 135 -5.12 26.31 11.67
N LEU A 136 -5.67 25.09 11.82
CA LEU A 136 -6.38 24.64 13.02
C LEU A 136 -5.44 24.34 14.20
N LEU A 137 -4.15 24.13 13.92
CA LEU A 137 -3.11 23.82 14.91
C LEU A 137 -1.97 24.83 14.81
N PRO A 138 -2.04 25.97 15.52
CA PRO A 138 -0.96 26.95 15.54
C PRO A 138 0.32 26.33 16.12
N GLY A 139 1.45 26.54 15.46
CA GLY A 139 2.77 26.00 15.85
C GLY A 139 3.08 24.59 15.32
N TYR A 140 2.17 23.93 14.58
CA TYR A 140 2.51 22.70 13.86
C TYR A 140 3.48 22.99 12.70
N GLU A 141 3.23 24.05 11.93
CA GLU A 141 4.06 24.40 10.76
C GLU A 141 5.51 24.72 11.15
N GLU A 142 5.73 25.45 12.25
CA GLU A 142 7.08 25.79 12.75
C GLU A 142 7.91 24.54 13.06
N LYS A 143 7.28 23.50 13.61
CA LYS A 143 7.94 22.23 13.95
C LYS A 143 8.26 21.41 12.72
N VAL A 144 7.40 21.46 11.69
CA VAL A 144 7.66 20.77 10.43
C VAL A 144 8.73 21.48 9.61
N ARG A 145 8.93 22.79 9.79
CA ARG A 145 10.01 23.55 9.13
C ARG A 145 11.41 23.24 9.65
N ASP A 146 11.54 22.46 10.73
CA ASP A 146 12.84 22.00 11.21
C ASP A 146 13.58 21.23 10.09
N PRO A 147 14.83 21.60 9.75
CA PRO A 147 15.60 20.93 8.70
C PRO A 147 15.72 19.42 8.88
N ALA A 148 15.73 18.90 10.11
CA ALA A 148 15.77 17.45 10.38
C ALA A 148 14.45 16.74 10.05
N VAL A 149 13.32 17.45 10.08
CA VAL A 149 12.00 16.93 9.69
C VAL A 149 11.79 17.09 8.18
N GLN A 150 12.29 18.19 7.61
CA GLN A 150 12.23 18.45 6.17
C GLN A 150 13.05 17.46 5.34
N SER A 151 14.20 16.99 5.82
CA SER A 151 14.98 15.97 5.12
C SER A 151 14.16 14.69 4.95
N VAL A 152 13.56 14.22 6.04
CA VAL A 152 12.73 12.99 6.06
C VAL A 152 11.45 13.13 5.22
N LEU A 153 10.96 14.36 5.02
CA LEU A 153 9.78 14.64 4.20
C LEU A 153 10.08 14.63 2.68
N GLN A 154 11.35 14.60 2.26
CA GLN A 154 11.70 14.61 0.84
C GLN A 154 11.13 13.38 0.10
N PRO A 155 10.73 13.53 -1.18
CA PRO A 155 10.43 12.40 -2.06
C PRO A 155 11.62 11.43 -2.09
N GLY A 156 11.37 10.13 -1.92
CA GLY A 156 12.41 9.12 -1.72
C GLY A 156 12.65 8.75 -0.26
N GLU A 157 13.18 9.65 0.59
CA GLU A 157 13.44 9.35 2.01
C GLU A 157 12.19 8.90 2.77
N CYS A 158 11.08 9.61 2.53
CA CYS A 158 9.79 9.30 3.15
C CYS A 158 9.25 7.91 2.73
N GLU A 159 9.59 7.46 1.52
CA GLU A 159 9.18 6.16 0.98
C GLU A 159 10.10 5.03 1.47
N ARG A 160 11.38 5.34 1.75
CA ARG A 160 12.36 4.41 2.31
C ARG A 160 12.01 4.01 3.75
N ASN A 161 11.63 4.98 4.59
CA ASN A 161 11.25 4.71 5.98
C ASN A 161 9.94 5.41 6.38
N PRO A 162 8.78 4.84 5.99
CA PRO A 162 7.49 5.47 6.23
C PRO A 162 7.12 5.52 7.72
N THR A 163 7.61 4.57 8.54
CA THR A 163 7.35 4.54 9.99
C THR A 163 8.02 5.73 10.67
N GLU A 164 9.31 5.94 10.44
CA GLU A 164 10.02 7.08 11.04
C GLU A 164 9.51 8.42 10.48
N ALA A 165 9.21 8.48 9.17
CA ALA A 165 8.59 9.66 8.57
C ALA A 165 7.23 9.99 9.22
N PHE A 166 6.37 8.99 9.45
CA PHE A 166 5.10 9.21 10.12
C PHE A 166 5.29 9.68 11.56
N LYS A 167 6.23 9.08 12.32
CA LYS A 167 6.52 9.48 13.69
C LYS A 167 7.04 10.91 13.78
N ARG A 168 8.07 11.26 12.99
CA ARG A 168 8.73 12.56 13.06
C ARG A 168 7.92 13.69 12.45
N CYS A 169 7.21 13.43 11.35
CA CYS A 169 6.50 14.48 10.62
C CYS A 169 5.03 14.63 11.07
N VAL A 170 4.40 13.57 11.57
CA VAL A 170 2.97 13.58 11.96
C VAL A 170 2.81 13.42 13.46
N LEU A 171 3.29 12.32 14.04
CA LEU A 171 2.97 11.97 15.43
C LEU A 171 3.57 12.94 16.46
N LEU A 172 4.89 13.15 16.44
CA LEU A 172 5.59 14.00 17.40
C LEU A 172 5.14 15.48 17.31
N PRO A 173 4.96 16.07 16.11
CA PRO A 173 4.44 17.43 16.01
C PRO A 173 3.00 17.56 16.50
N LEU A 174 2.15 16.55 16.28
CA LEU A 174 0.76 16.54 16.79
C LEU A 174 0.70 16.40 18.32
N LEU A 175 1.53 15.53 18.91
CA LEU A 175 1.58 15.33 20.36
C LEU A 175 2.12 16.55 21.12
N SER A 176 3.04 17.26 20.50
CA SER A 176 3.63 18.48 21.08
C SER A 176 2.78 19.73 20.83
N ALA A 177 1.75 19.68 20.00
CA ALA A 177 0.85 20.81 19.73
C ALA A 177 -0.09 21.05 20.92
N LYS A 178 -0.47 22.32 21.14
CA LYS A 178 -1.48 22.64 22.15
C LYS A 178 -2.83 22.03 21.75
N PRO A 179 -3.56 21.38 22.67
CA PRO A 179 -4.84 20.79 22.35
C PRO A 179 -5.84 21.88 21.88
N PRO A 180 -6.57 21.65 20.77
CA PRO A 180 -7.58 22.59 20.29
C PRO A 180 -8.80 22.64 21.23
N GLN A 181 -9.60 23.71 21.13
CA GLN A 181 -10.81 23.89 21.95
C GLN A 181 -11.89 22.83 21.65
N GLN A 182 -11.90 22.29 20.45
CA GLN A 182 -12.81 21.24 20.00
C GLN A 182 -11.99 20.06 19.46
N ALA A 183 -12.50 18.84 19.64
CA ALA A 183 -11.90 17.67 19.02
C ALA A 183 -11.91 17.80 17.49
N LEU A 184 -10.82 17.35 16.87
CA LEU A 184 -10.65 17.33 15.42
C LEU A 184 -10.66 15.88 14.91
N PHE A 185 -10.87 15.67 13.61
CA PHE A 185 -10.75 14.34 13.02
C PHE A 185 -9.82 14.28 11.81
N LEU A 186 -9.24 13.09 11.65
CA LEU A 186 -8.52 12.67 10.45
C LEU A 186 -9.36 11.62 9.71
N LEU A 187 -9.64 11.83 8.43
CA LEU A 187 -10.47 10.93 7.62
C LEU A 187 -9.63 10.17 6.59
N VAL A 188 -9.67 8.84 6.61
CA VAL A 188 -9.00 8.00 5.60
C VAL A 188 -10.02 7.05 4.97
N ASP A 189 -10.39 7.31 3.72
CA ASP A 189 -11.35 6.49 2.99
C ASP A 189 -10.66 5.30 2.32
N SER A 190 -11.33 4.15 2.34
CA SER A 190 -10.97 2.93 1.58
C SER A 190 -9.58 2.39 1.94
N ILE A 191 -9.29 2.29 3.24
CA ILE A 191 -7.99 1.80 3.76
C ILE A 191 -7.67 0.35 3.33
N ASP A 192 -8.65 -0.35 2.78
CA ASP A 192 -8.53 -1.69 2.26
C ASP A 192 -8.06 -1.81 0.82
N GLU A 193 -8.04 -0.71 0.08
CA GLU A 193 -7.42 -0.66 -1.24
C GLU A 193 -5.89 -0.75 -1.12
N GLY A 194 -5.26 -1.58 -1.95
CA GLY A 194 -3.82 -1.90 -1.87
C GLY A 194 -3.45 -3.03 -0.91
N CYS A 195 -4.40 -3.57 -0.16
CA CYS A 195 -4.21 -4.75 0.70
C CYS A 195 -4.55 -6.04 -0.05
N GLN A 196 -3.76 -6.41 -1.08
CA GLN A 196 -3.84 -7.76 -1.66
C GLN A 196 -3.12 -8.77 -0.76
N LEU A 197 -3.72 -9.08 0.38
CA LEU A 197 -3.34 -10.28 1.13
C LEU A 197 -3.97 -11.47 0.40
N GLY A 198 -3.25 -12.04 -0.57
CA GLY A 198 -3.64 -13.30 -1.19
C GLY A 198 -3.87 -14.35 -0.10
N GLU A 199 -4.96 -15.11 -0.21
CA GLU A 199 -5.17 -16.34 0.55
C GLU A 199 -4.05 -17.33 0.19
N GLY A 200 -2.86 -17.18 0.77
CA GLY A 200 -1.69 -18.00 0.42
C GLY A 200 -0.35 -17.47 0.93
N GLU A 201 -0.17 -16.15 1.10
CA GLU A 201 1.06 -15.62 1.68
C GLU A 201 0.95 -15.60 3.21
N GLN A 202 1.22 -16.78 3.77
CA GLN A 202 1.56 -16.90 5.18
C GLN A 202 2.73 -15.97 5.49
N ARG A 203 2.53 -15.14 6.53
CA ARG A 203 3.54 -14.47 7.36
C ARG A 203 4.98 -14.91 7.08
N SER A 204 5.62 -14.27 6.12
CA SER A 204 7.08 -14.32 5.93
C SER A 204 7.61 -12.94 5.55
N SER A 205 7.48 -12.00 6.49
CA SER A 205 8.54 -10.99 6.62
C SER A 205 8.60 -10.51 8.06
N GLY A 206 9.67 -10.87 8.76
CA GLY A 206 10.06 -10.29 10.04
C GLY A 206 10.57 -8.85 9.94
N SER A 207 10.16 -8.08 8.91
CA SER A 207 10.41 -6.65 8.88
C SER A 207 9.23 -5.95 9.53
N GLY A 208 9.43 -5.31 10.70
CA GLY A 208 8.42 -4.53 11.41
C GLY A 208 7.96 -3.25 10.68
N THR A 209 8.15 -3.16 9.37
CA THR A 209 7.79 -2.02 8.52
C THR A 209 6.41 -2.20 7.89
N PRO A 210 5.46 -1.28 8.10
CA PRO A 210 4.13 -1.35 7.51
C PRO A 210 4.20 -1.23 5.99
N ARG A 211 3.49 -2.11 5.27
CA ARG A 211 3.44 -2.12 3.80
C ARG A 211 2.26 -1.33 3.24
N THR A 212 1.24 -1.10 4.06
CA THR A 212 -0.02 -0.45 3.66
C THR A 212 -0.41 0.68 4.61
N ILE A 213 -1.22 1.62 4.12
CA ILE A 213 -1.73 2.74 4.94
C ILE A 213 -2.52 2.20 6.15
N ALA A 214 -3.27 1.11 5.97
CA ALA A 214 -4.00 0.45 7.06
C ALA A 214 -3.06 -0.06 8.17
N GLU A 215 -1.96 -0.72 7.81
CA GLU A 215 -0.97 -1.21 8.79
C GLU A 215 -0.24 -0.06 9.49
N LEU A 216 0.10 1.01 8.77
CA LEU A 216 0.73 2.20 9.35
C LEU A 216 -0.19 2.84 10.40
N LEU A 217 -1.47 3.03 10.08
CA LEU A 217 -2.44 3.59 11.02
C LEU A 217 -2.72 2.62 12.18
N ALA A 218 -2.87 1.32 11.91
CA ALA A 218 -3.12 0.32 12.93
C ALA A 218 -1.95 0.19 13.93
N SER A 219 -0.71 0.37 13.49
CA SER A 219 0.45 0.34 14.39
C SER A 219 0.65 1.62 15.22
N HIS A 220 0.07 2.76 14.80
CA HIS A 220 0.33 4.05 15.43
C HIS A 220 -0.89 4.75 16.07
N HIS A 221 -2.11 4.25 15.87
CA HIS A 221 -3.33 4.93 16.31
C HIS A 221 -3.43 5.13 17.84
N GLU A 222 -2.83 4.24 18.64
CA GLU A 222 -2.83 4.33 20.11
C GLU A 222 -1.98 5.50 20.63
N TYR A 223 -1.01 5.95 19.83
CA TYR A 223 -0.13 7.06 20.18
C TYR A 223 -0.67 8.42 19.72
N LEU A 224 -1.77 8.46 18.97
CA LEU A 224 -2.35 9.71 18.51
C LEU A 224 -2.89 10.55 19.68
N PRO A 225 -2.90 11.89 19.58
CA PRO A 225 -3.41 12.73 20.65
C PRO A 225 -4.86 12.39 21.02
N PRO A 226 -5.25 12.45 22.30
CA PRO A 226 -6.58 12.05 22.76
C PRO A 226 -7.71 12.91 22.17
N TRP A 227 -7.41 14.14 21.75
CA TRP A 227 -8.33 15.07 21.09
C TRP A 227 -8.59 14.76 19.62
N LEU A 228 -7.76 13.91 18.99
CA LEU A 228 -7.90 13.55 17.58
C LEU A 228 -8.77 12.30 17.44
N LEU A 229 -9.74 12.33 16.54
CA LEU A 229 -10.57 11.18 16.17
C LEU A 229 -10.13 10.64 14.81
N LEU A 230 -9.77 9.37 14.72
CA LEU A 230 -9.49 8.72 13.44
C LEU A 230 -10.79 8.14 12.85
N ILE A 231 -11.17 8.56 11.65
CA ILE A 231 -12.31 8.01 10.91
C ILE A 231 -11.75 7.26 9.70
N CYS A 232 -11.95 5.95 9.64
CA CYS A 232 -11.53 5.14 8.51
C CYS A 232 -12.72 4.47 7.83
N SER A 233 -12.65 4.23 6.52
CA SER A 233 -13.64 3.42 5.80
C SER A 233 -12.99 2.16 5.20
N ALA A 234 -13.71 1.03 5.24
CA ALA A 234 -13.25 -0.26 4.70
C ALA A 234 -14.39 -1.13 4.16
N ARG A 235 -14.11 -2.05 3.22
CA ARG A 235 -15.08 -3.08 2.82
C ARG A 235 -15.32 -4.08 3.94
N ARG A 236 -16.58 -4.49 4.12
CA ARG A 236 -16.98 -5.49 5.14
C ARG A 236 -16.34 -6.86 4.91
N GLN A 237 -16.09 -7.20 3.65
CA GLN A 237 -15.55 -8.48 3.23
C GLN A 237 -14.10 -8.67 3.68
N ASN A 238 -13.32 -7.58 3.82
CA ASN A 238 -11.92 -7.66 4.23
C ASN A 238 -11.79 -7.80 5.76
N ARG A 239 -11.91 -9.05 6.23
CA ARG A 239 -11.85 -9.39 7.66
C ARG A 239 -10.50 -9.04 8.29
N ALA A 240 -9.40 -9.14 7.54
CA ALA A 240 -8.06 -8.83 8.04
C ALA A 240 -7.98 -7.39 8.55
N ILE A 241 -8.47 -6.43 7.77
CA ILE A 241 -8.45 -5.01 8.15
C ILE A 241 -9.43 -4.73 9.28
N THR A 242 -10.63 -5.30 9.26
CA THR A 242 -11.56 -5.10 10.38
C THR A 242 -11.04 -5.66 11.71
N LYS A 243 -10.07 -6.59 11.69
CA LYS A 243 -9.36 -7.09 12.87
C LYS A 243 -8.22 -6.18 13.32
N LEU A 244 -7.60 -5.42 12.42
CA LEU A 244 -6.58 -4.42 12.80
C LEU A 244 -7.16 -3.28 13.65
N PHE A 245 -8.45 -2.97 13.46
CA PHE A 245 -9.16 -1.89 14.16
C PHE A 245 -10.22 -2.42 15.14
N THR A 246 -9.85 -3.32 16.04
CA THR A 246 -10.78 -3.85 17.07
C THR A 246 -11.22 -2.80 18.09
N GLY A 247 -10.37 -1.82 18.43
CA GLY A 247 -10.67 -0.72 19.35
C GLY A 247 -11.54 0.41 18.77
N PHE A 248 -11.96 0.30 17.50
CA PHE A 248 -12.73 1.34 16.81
C PHE A 248 -14.23 1.07 16.91
N ARG A 249 -15.03 2.15 17.00
CA ARG A 249 -16.49 2.05 16.92
C ARG A 249 -16.89 1.71 15.48
N LYS A 250 -17.35 0.49 15.26
CA LYS A 250 -17.77 0.01 13.93
C LYS A 250 -19.16 0.50 13.57
N ILE A 251 -19.28 1.21 12.46
CA ILE A 251 -20.54 1.66 11.88
C ILE A 251 -20.76 0.94 10.55
N SER A 252 -21.79 0.10 10.51
CA SER A 252 -22.13 -0.68 9.31
C SER A 252 -23.26 0.02 8.52
N LEU A 253 -23.06 0.21 7.21
CA LEU A 253 -23.89 1.06 6.35
C LEU A 253 -24.95 0.32 5.53
N ASP A 254 -24.81 -1.00 5.41
CA ASP A 254 -25.57 -1.93 4.55
C ASP A 254 -26.07 -3.14 5.36
N ASP A 255 -26.47 -2.94 6.62
CA ASP A 255 -27.09 -3.99 7.44
C ASP A 255 -28.61 -3.77 7.52
N LEU A 256 -29.33 -4.39 6.58
CA LEU A 256 -30.78 -4.25 6.43
C LEU A 256 -31.61 -4.74 7.62
N ARG A 257 -31.00 -5.43 8.60
CA ARG A 257 -31.67 -5.77 9.87
C ARG A 257 -31.99 -4.52 10.71
N LYS A 258 -31.36 -3.37 10.41
CA LYS A 258 -31.58 -2.10 11.09
C LYS A 258 -32.61 -1.26 10.34
N ALA A 259 -33.71 -0.92 11.00
CA ALA A 259 -34.82 -0.15 10.43
C ALA A 259 -34.40 1.21 9.85
N TYR A 260 -33.42 1.90 10.45
CA TYR A 260 -32.93 3.17 9.93
C TYR A 260 -32.19 3.06 8.58
N ILE A 261 -31.55 1.92 8.30
CA ILE A 261 -30.88 1.69 7.00
C ILE A 261 -31.92 1.45 5.90
N VAL A 262 -32.97 0.71 6.22
CA VAL A 262 -34.14 0.53 5.34
C VAL A 262 -34.78 1.89 5.02
N LYS A 263 -34.95 2.74 6.03
CA LYS A 263 -35.46 4.11 5.87
C LYS A 263 -34.54 4.95 4.98
N ASP A 264 -33.22 4.86 5.13
CA ASP A 264 -32.28 5.59 4.27
C ASP A 264 -32.43 5.20 2.78
N VAL A 265 -32.57 3.91 2.48
CA VAL A 265 -32.75 3.45 1.09
C VAL A 265 -34.06 4.01 0.51
N GLN A 266 -35.15 3.97 1.29
CA GLN A 266 -36.44 4.51 0.87
C GLN A 266 -36.38 6.04 0.67
N GLN A 267 -35.76 6.76 1.61
CA GLN A 267 -35.60 8.21 1.54
C GLN A 267 -34.74 8.62 0.33
N TYR A 268 -33.71 7.84 0.00
CA TYR A 268 -32.89 8.09 -1.19
C TYR A 268 -33.72 8.01 -2.47
N ILE A 269 -34.53 6.94 -2.60
CA ILE A 269 -35.42 6.76 -3.76
C ILE A 269 -36.42 7.91 -3.84
N LEU A 270 -37.11 8.24 -2.73
CA LEU A 270 -38.07 9.34 -2.68
C LEU A 270 -37.45 10.68 -3.03
N HIS A 271 -36.26 10.98 -2.51
CA HIS A 271 -35.57 12.23 -2.79
C HIS A 271 -35.20 12.35 -4.27
N ARG A 272 -34.74 11.27 -4.91
CA ARG A 272 -34.47 11.24 -6.35
C ARG A 272 -35.74 11.44 -7.17
N LEU A 273 -36.84 10.79 -6.79
CA LEU A 273 -38.16 11.03 -7.39
C LEU A 273 -38.60 12.49 -7.22
N ASP A 274 -38.24 13.15 -6.12
CA ASP A 274 -38.61 14.55 -5.89
C ASP A 274 -37.74 15.58 -6.63
N GLN A 275 -36.48 15.26 -6.89
CA GLN A 275 -35.59 16.19 -7.57
C GLN A 275 -35.70 16.08 -9.10
N GLU A 276 -36.02 14.90 -9.62
CA GLU A 276 -35.91 14.60 -11.06
C GLU A 276 -37.29 14.46 -11.71
N GLU A 277 -37.68 15.47 -12.49
CA GLU A 277 -38.99 15.51 -13.18
C GLU A 277 -39.20 14.31 -14.12
N ALA A 278 -38.14 13.82 -14.76
CA ALA A 278 -38.18 12.62 -15.61
C ALA A 278 -38.65 11.38 -14.84
N LEU A 279 -38.29 11.26 -13.56
CA LEU A 279 -38.77 10.16 -12.72
C LEU A 279 -40.23 10.39 -12.27
N ARG A 280 -40.62 11.65 -12.02
CA ARG A 280 -41.99 12.02 -11.64
C ARG A 280 -43.02 11.72 -12.70
N GLN A 281 -42.68 11.93 -13.97
CA GLN A 281 -43.60 11.73 -15.10
C GLN A 281 -44.07 10.27 -15.23
N HIS A 282 -43.37 9.33 -14.62
CA HIS A 282 -43.69 7.90 -14.69
C HIS A 282 -44.50 7.37 -13.49
N LEU A 283 -44.86 8.21 -12.50
CA LEU A 283 -45.53 7.79 -11.26
C LEU A 283 -46.98 7.30 -11.49
N THR A 284 -47.12 5.98 -11.63
CA THR A 284 -48.37 5.22 -11.66
C THR A 284 -48.40 4.17 -10.54
N LYS A 285 -49.56 3.54 -10.29
CA LYS A 285 -49.67 2.45 -9.29
C LYS A 285 -48.68 1.30 -9.56
N GLU A 286 -48.45 0.98 -10.83
CA GLU A 286 -47.47 -0.04 -11.25
C GLU A 286 -46.03 0.37 -10.89
N THR A 287 -45.67 1.64 -11.00
CA THR A 287 -44.32 2.10 -10.66
C THR A 287 -44.04 2.11 -9.16
N ALA A 288 -45.06 2.27 -8.31
CA ALA A 288 -44.88 2.17 -6.87
C ALA A 288 -44.44 0.76 -6.45
N GLU A 289 -45.00 -0.28 -7.08
CA GLU A 289 -44.54 -1.66 -6.88
C GLU A 289 -43.10 -1.86 -7.39
N MET A 290 -42.73 -1.26 -8.52
CA MET A 290 -41.36 -1.34 -9.07
C MET A 290 -40.34 -0.69 -8.13
N LEU A 291 -40.68 0.45 -7.53
CA LEU A 291 -39.82 1.14 -6.57
C LEU A 291 -39.65 0.31 -5.28
N ASN A 292 -40.70 -0.39 -4.83
CA ASN A 292 -40.58 -1.32 -3.70
C ASN A 292 -39.68 -2.53 -4.04
N GLN A 293 -39.79 -3.07 -5.26
CA GLN A 293 -38.87 -4.10 -5.73
C GLN A 293 -37.43 -3.60 -5.82
N LEU A 294 -37.24 -2.35 -6.27
CA LEU A 294 -35.93 -1.72 -6.35
C LEU A 294 -35.28 -1.60 -4.97
N HIS A 295 -36.04 -1.19 -3.96
CA HIS A 295 -35.61 -1.19 -2.57
C HIS A 295 -35.09 -2.57 -2.12
N ILE A 296 -35.86 -3.64 -2.37
CA ILE A 296 -35.48 -5.00 -1.99
C ILE A 296 -34.23 -5.48 -2.75
N LYS A 297 -34.21 -5.31 -4.08
CA LYS A 297 -33.13 -5.75 -4.96
C LYS A 297 -31.82 -5.03 -4.70
N SER A 298 -31.86 -3.77 -4.27
CA SER A 298 -30.65 -3.00 -3.99
C SER A 298 -29.84 -3.57 -2.83
N SER A 299 -30.47 -4.29 -1.90
CA SER A 299 -29.83 -4.84 -0.70
C SER A 299 -29.04 -3.81 0.15
N GLY A 300 -29.37 -2.51 0.06
CA GLY A 300 -28.63 -1.42 0.71
C GLY A 300 -27.41 -0.91 -0.08
N CYS A 301 -27.25 -1.33 -1.33
CA CYS A 301 -26.26 -0.83 -2.27
C CYS A 301 -26.78 0.42 -2.99
N PHE A 302 -26.23 1.58 -2.62
CA PHE A 302 -26.61 2.86 -3.22
C PHE A 302 -26.12 3.00 -4.66
N LEU A 303 -24.97 2.42 -5.00
CA LEU A 303 -24.48 2.38 -6.37
C LEU A 303 -25.47 1.67 -7.31
N TYR A 304 -26.09 0.59 -6.84
CA TYR A 304 -27.12 -0.12 -7.60
C TYR A 304 -28.31 0.81 -7.89
N LEU A 305 -28.80 1.51 -6.86
CA LEU A 305 -29.91 2.46 -6.98
C LEU A 305 -29.57 3.62 -7.91
N GLU A 306 -28.39 4.22 -7.72
CA GLU A 306 -27.87 5.31 -8.55
C GLU A 306 -27.83 4.90 -10.01
N ARG A 307 -27.22 3.76 -10.35
CA ARG A 307 -27.12 3.32 -11.75
C ARG A 307 -28.47 3.01 -12.38
N VAL A 308 -29.40 2.40 -11.63
CA VAL A 308 -30.74 2.11 -12.16
C VAL A 308 -31.54 3.40 -12.36
N LEU A 309 -31.54 4.30 -11.38
CA LEU A 309 -32.29 5.57 -11.44
C LEU A 309 -31.70 6.53 -12.49
N ASP A 310 -30.37 6.69 -12.55
CA ASP A 310 -29.69 7.47 -13.60
C ASP A 310 -30.06 6.92 -14.99
N GLY A 311 -30.09 5.59 -15.13
CA GLY A 311 -30.53 4.93 -16.35
C GLY A 311 -31.97 5.27 -16.72
N VAL A 312 -32.88 5.44 -15.75
CA VAL A 312 -34.27 5.87 -16.01
C VAL A 312 -34.32 7.33 -16.42
N VAL A 313 -33.57 8.21 -15.75
CA VAL A 313 -33.49 9.64 -16.09
C VAL A 313 -32.98 9.86 -17.51
N GLU A 314 -31.98 9.08 -17.93
CA GLU A 314 -31.42 9.11 -19.28
C GLU A 314 -32.31 8.42 -20.33
N ASN A 315 -33.52 7.96 -19.97
CA ASN A 315 -34.40 7.11 -20.79
C ASN A 315 -33.70 5.84 -21.32
N PHE A 316 -32.61 5.42 -20.65
CA PHE A 316 -31.88 4.21 -20.98
C PHE A 316 -32.53 2.98 -20.36
N ILE A 317 -33.23 3.09 -19.24
CA ILE A 317 -33.93 2.02 -18.53
C ILE A 317 -35.40 2.42 -18.38
N VAL A 318 -36.33 1.54 -18.71
CA VAL A 318 -37.75 1.77 -18.43
C VAL A 318 -38.07 1.19 -17.06
N LEU A 319 -38.82 1.90 -16.21
CA LEU A 319 -39.13 1.44 -14.83
C LEU A 319 -39.74 0.03 -14.77
N ARG A 320 -40.48 -0.39 -15.80
CA ARG A 320 -41.05 -1.75 -15.89
C ARG A 320 -39.97 -2.85 -15.97
N GLU A 321 -38.83 -2.55 -16.58
CA GLU A 321 -37.69 -3.46 -16.74
C GLU A 321 -36.96 -3.72 -15.41
N ILE A 322 -37.24 -2.95 -14.34
CA ILE A 322 -36.69 -3.20 -13.00
C ILE A 322 -36.98 -4.63 -12.53
N ARG A 323 -38.08 -5.24 -12.99
CA ARG A 323 -38.40 -6.66 -12.74
C ARG A 323 -37.34 -7.62 -13.27
N ASP A 324 -36.74 -7.29 -14.40
CA ASP A 324 -35.77 -8.13 -15.12
C ASP A 324 -34.33 -7.87 -14.67
N ILE A 325 -34.06 -6.72 -14.04
CA ILE A 325 -32.73 -6.40 -13.50
C ILE A 325 -32.43 -7.33 -12.30
N PRO A 326 -31.33 -8.08 -12.31
CA PRO A 326 -30.96 -8.94 -11.18
C PRO A 326 -30.72 -8.14 -9.90
N GLY A 327 -30.99 -8.74 -8.73
CA GLY A 327 -30.80 -8.10 -7.41
C GLY A 327 -29.37 -8.14 -6.86
N THR A 328 -28.36 -8.35 -7.72
CA THR A 328 -26.95 -8.35 -7.33
C THR A 328 -26.18 -7.34 -8.17
N LEU A 329 -25.10 -6.77 -7.61
CA LEU A 329 -24.29 -5.79 -8.33
C LEU A 329 -23.64 -6.39 -9.58
N ASN A 330 -23.13 -7.63 -9.48
CA ASN A 330 -22.57 -8.36 -10.62
C ASN A 330 -23.63 -8.62 -11.71
N GLY A 331 -24.86 -8.97 -11.30
CA GLY A 331 -25.97 -9.17 -12.24
C GLY A 331 -26.42 -7.87 -12.91
N LEU A 332 -26.40 -6.74 -12.19
CA LEU A 332 -26.62 -5.42 -12.79
C LEU A 332 -25.56 -5.08 -13.83
N TYR A 333 -24.28 -5.35 -13.56
CA TYR A 333 -23.20 -5.12 -14.52
C TYR A 333 -23.35 -5.96 -15.79
N LEU A 334 -23.70 -7.24 -15.64
CA LEU A 334 -24.00 -8.10 -16.77
C LEU A 334 -25.16 -7.56 -17.61
N TRP A 335 -26.26 -7.18 -16.95
CA TRP A 335 -27.44 -6.62 -17.61
C TRP A 335 -27.10 -5.30 -18.35
N LEU A 336 -26.34 -4.41 -17.70
CA LEU A 336 -25.87 -3.16 -18.27
C LEU A 336 -25.03 -3.41 -19.53
N CYS A 337 -24.06 -4.32 -19.46
CA CYS A 337 -23.22 -4.69 -20.60
C CYS A 337 -24.03 -5.32 -21.76
N GLN A 338 -25.02 -6.16 -21.46
CA GLN A 338 -25.91 -6.75 -22.47
C GLN A 338 -26.72 -5.69 -23.22
N ARG A 339 -27.15 -4.65 -22.52
CA ARG A 339 -27.93 -3.56 -23.10
C ARG A 339 -27.06 -2.54 -23.84
N LEU A 340 -25.90 -2.19 -23.30
CA LEU A 340 -24.97 -1.23 -23.91
C LEU A 340 -24.29 -1.80 -25.16
N PHE A 341 -23.90 -3.08 -25.12
CA PHE A 341 -23.09 -3.69 -26.17
C PHE A 341 -23.89 -4.67 -27.02
N VAL A 342 -24.53 -4.14 -28.05
CA VAL A 342 -25.29 -4.96 -29.00
C VAL A 342 -24.32 -5.62 -29.99
N ARG A 343 -24.54 -6.90 -30.31
CA ARG A 343 -23.68 -7.70 -31.22
C ARG A 343 -22.22 -7.78 -30.75
N LYS A 344 -21.26 -7.54 -31.65
CA LYS A 344 -19.80 -7.60 -31.41
C LYS A 344 -19.19 -6.23 -31.04
N GLN A 345 -19.99 -5.28 -30.54
CA GLN A 345 -19.49 -3.95 -30.15
C GLN A 345 -18.48 -4.03 -29.00
N PHE A 346 -18.69 -4.90 -28.01
CA PHE A 346 -17.77 -5.04 -26.88
C PHE A 346 -16.35 -5.36 -27.33
N ALA A 347 -16.17 -6.31 -28.26
CA ALA A 347 -14.86 -6.68 -28.80
C ALA A 347 -14.11 -5.50 -29.46
N LYS A 348 -14.83 -4.47 -29.94
CA LYS A 348 -14.21 -3.26 -30.52
C LYS A 348 -13.66 -2.30 -29.47
N VAL A 349 -14.31 -2.23 -28.31
CA VAL A 349 -13.96 -1.33 -27.20
C VAL A 349 -13.12 -2.02 -26.12
N GLN A 350 -13.12 -3.35 -26.08
CA GLN A 350 -12.37 -4.18 -25.13
C GLN A 350 -10.88 -3.80 -25.04
N PRO A 351 -10.14 -3.47 -26.12
CA PRO A 351 -8.76 -3.03 -26.00
C PRO A 351 -8.58 -1.76 -25.16
N ILE A 352 -9.56 -0.84 -25.19
CA ILE A 352 -9.55 0.38 -24.37
C ILE A 352 -9.72 0.02 -22.90
N LEU A 353 -10.68 -0.86 -22.60
CA LEU A 353 -10.93 -1.35 -21.25
C LEU A 353 -9.72 -2.12 -20.70
N ASN A 354 -9.10 -2.99 -21.50
CA ASN A 354 -7.90 -3.72 -21.11
C ASN A 354 -6.77 -2.77 -20.69
N VAL A 355 -6.54 -1.68 -21.43
CA VAL A 355 -5.55 -0.65 -21.07
C VAL A 355 -5.92 0.04 -19.76
N ILE A 356 -7.16 0.51 -19.60
CA ILE A 356 -7.62 1.19 -18.38
C ILE A 356 -7.46 0.27 -17.14
N LEU A 357 -7.73 -1.02 -17.30
CA LEU A 357 -7.64 -2.01 -16.22
C LEU A 357 -6.19 -2.41 -15.89
N ALA A 358 -5.25 -2.21 -16.82
CA ALA A 358 -3.84 -2.55 -16.64
C ALA A 358 -3.01 -1.40 -16.04
N THR A 359 -3.46 -0.15 -16.22
CA THR A 359 -2.74 1.02 -15.71
C THR A 359 -3.11 1.34 -14.27
N CYS A 360 -2.09 1.59 -13.45
CA CYS A 360 -2.25 2.00 -12.05
C CYS A 360 -2.37 3.53 -11.88
N ARG A 361 -2.61 4.26 -12.98
CA ARG A 361 -2.92 5.69 -13.00
C ARG A 361 -3.98 6.00 -14.05
N PRO A 362 -4.84 7.00 -13.84
CA PRO A 362 -5.77 7.47 -14.87
C PRO A 362 -5.02 7.98 -16.10
N LEU A 363 -5.40 7.51 -17.27
CA LEU A 363 -4.81 7.93 -18.54
C LEU A 363 -5.64 9.01 -19.23
N THR A 364 -4.94 9.93 -19.89
CA THR A 364 -5.57 10.94 -20.77
C THR A 364 -6.10 10.30 -22.06
N PHE A 365 -7.01 10.98 -22.74
CA PHE A 365 -7.53 10.54 -24.04
C PHE A 365 -6.40 10.23 -25.05
N LYS A 366 -5.35 11.05 -25.09
CA LYS A 366 -4.20 10.86 -26.00
C LYS A 366 -3.37 9.64 -25.61
N GLU A 367 -3.07 9.45 -24.32
CA GLU A 367 -2.32 8.28 -23.85
C GLU A 367 -3.07 6.97 -24.14
N LEU A 368 -4.39 6.96 -23.92
CA LEU A 368 -5.24 5.82 -24.26
C LEU A 368 -5.22 5.53 -25.77
N TYR A 369 -5.31 6.56 -26.61
CA TYR A 369 -5.20 6.38 -28.05
C TYR A 369 -3.85 5.76 -28.43
N HIS A 370 -2.74 6.31 -27.93
CA HIS A 370 -1.40 5.82 -28.28
C HIS A 370 -1.19 4.37 -27.83
N ALA A 371 -1.64 4.00 -26.62
CA ALA A 371 -1.63 2.61 -26.17
C ALA A 371 -2.46 1.71 -27.08
N VAL A 372 -3.67 2.11 -27.46
CA VAL A 372 -4.55 1.28 -28.28
C VAL A 372 -4.09 1.17 -29.73
N TRP A 373 -3.49 2.22 -30.25
CA TRP A 373 -2.90 2.28 -31.58
C TRP A 373 -1.79 1.23 -31.78
N THR A 374 -1.03 0.90 -30.72
CA THR A 374 0.02 -0.14 -30.82
C THR A 374 -0.50 -1.54 -31.18
N LYS A 375 -1.77 -1.84 -30.82
CA LYS A 375 -2.42 -3.10 -31.21
C LYS A 375 -3.05 -3.03 -32.61
N ASN A 376 -3.50 -1.84 -33.03
CA ASN A 376 -4.06 -1.62 -34.34
C ASN A 376 -3.57 -0.29 -34.93
N MET A 377 -2.50 -0.37 -35.73
CA MET A 377 -1.87 0.80 -36.33
C MET A 377 -2.74 1.50 -37.38
N THR A 378 -3.82 0.87 -37.85
CA THR A 378 -4.79 1.48 -38.78
C THR A 378 -5.86 2.33 -38.07
N LEU A 379 -5.85 2.38 -36.73
CA LEU A 379 -6.85 3.09 -35.94
C LEU A 379 -6.71 4.61 -36.08
N THR A 380 -7.70 5.25 -36.71
CA THR A 380 -7.80 6.70 -36.78
C THR A 380 -8.28 7.30 -35.46
N MET A 381 -7.97 8.58 -35.22
CA MET A 381 -8.48 9.31 -34.05
C MET A 381 -10.02 9.38 -34.04
N GLU A 382 -10.65 9.52 -35.21
CA GLU A 382 -12.11 9.54 -35.34
C GLU A 382 -12.75 8.21 -34.93
N ASP A 383 -12.18 7.09 -35.37
CA ASP A 383 -12.69 5.77 -34.99
C ASP A 383 -12.44 5.47 -33.52
N PHE A 384 -11.36 5.99 -32.95
CA PHE A 384 -11.13 5.94 -31.51
C PHE A 384 -12.18 6.77 -30.74
N GLN A 385 -12.51 7.98 -31.19
CA GLN A 385 -13.57 8.78 -30.60
C GLN A 385 -14.91 8.05 -30.62
N LYS A 386 -15.30 7.43 -31.74
CA LYS A 386 -16.53 6.62 -31.82
C LYS A 386 -16.55 5.47 -30.80
N LYS A 387 -15.40 4.84 -30.53
CA LYS A 387 -15.28 3.80 -29.50
C LYS A 387 -15.41 4.38 -28.09
N MET A 388 -14.85 5.56 -27.85
CA MET A 388 -15.00 6.29 -26.59
C MET A 388 -16.44 6.73 -26.34
N ASP A 389 -17.16 7.13 -27.39
CA ASP A 389 -18.57 7.51 -27.29
C ASP A 389 -19.45 6.32 -26.87
N ILE A 390 -19.15 5.11 -27.35
CA ILE A 390 -19.82 3.87 -26.90
C ILE A 390 -19.55 3.62 -25.41
N LEU A 391 -18.33 3.94 -24.93
CA LEU A 391 -17.93 3.77 -23.53
C LEU A 391 -18.36 4.93 -22.62
N SER A 392 -18.96 6.00 -23.14
CA SER A 392 -19.29 7.22 -22.39
C SER A 392 -20.14 6.95 -21.14
N LYS A 393 -21.06 5.97 -21.18
CA LYS A 393 -21.89 5.57 -20.02
C LYS A 393 -21.13 4.78 -18.95
N LEU A 394 -19.95 4.25 -19.27
CA LEU A 394 -19.09 3.48 -18.36
C LEU A 394 -17.89 4.30 -17.87
N LEU A 395 -17.60 5.42 -18.51
CA LEU A 395 -16.45 6.27 -18.21
C LEU A 395 -16.90 7.60 -17.63
N VAL A 396 -16.10 8.11 -16.71
CA VAL A 396 -16.27 9.44 -16.10
C VAL A 396 -14.99 10.22 -16.34
N ASP A 397 -15.14 11.53 -16.49
CA ASP A 397 -14.04 12.46 -16.68
C ASP A 397 -13.24 12.59 -15.39
N GLY A 398 -11.99 12.15 -15.46
CA GLY A 398 -10.97 12.27 -14.43
C GLY A 398 -10.32 13.66 -14.37
N LEU A 399 -9.40 13.86 -13.43
CA LEU A 399 -8.59 15.08 -13.37
C LEU A 399 -7.72 15.21 -14.61
N GLY A 400 -7.48 16.45 -15.07
CA GLY A 400 -6.58 16.70 -16.20
C GLY A 400 -7.04 16.09 -17.52
N GLY A 401 -8.35 15.83 -17.70
CA GLY A 401 -8.89 15.21 -18.91
C GLY A 401 -8.62 13.71 -19.00
N THR A 402 -8.33 13.06 -17.87
CA THR A 402 -8.20 11.60 -17.80
C THR A 402 -9.56 10.91 -17.91
N ARG A 403 -9.57 9.61 -18.17
CA ARG A 403 -10.79 8.80 -18.28
C ARG A 403 -10.69 7.64 -17.30
N ILE A 404 -11.66 7.54 -16.40
CA ILE A 404 -11.74 6.49 -15.37
C ILE A 404 -13.08 5.76 -15.46
N LEU A 405 -13.14 4.52 -14.97
CA LEU A 405 -14.41 3.81 -14.85
C LEU A 405 -15.30 4.46 -13.80
N PHE A 406 -16.63 4.40 -13.99
CA PHE A 406 -17.59 5.03 -13.08
C PHE A 406 -17.49 4.54 -11.63
N HIS A 407 -17.03 3.30 -11.42
CA HIS A 407 -16.79 2.74 -10.10
C HIS A 407 -15.80 1.56 -10.16
N TYR A 408 -14.90 1.44 -9.18
CA TYR A 408 -13.85 0.41 -9.16
C TYR A 408 -14.39 -1.04 -9.07
N SER A 409 -15.51 -1.28 -8.38
CA SER A 409 -16.09 -2.64 -8.37
C SER A 409 -16.54 -3.14 -9.75
N PHE A 410 -16.75 -2.25 -10.73
CA PHE A 410 -16.97 -2.66 -12.11
C PHE A 410 -15.66 -3.11 -12.78
N ALA A 411 -14.53 -2.48 -12.44
CA ALA A 411 -13.21 -2.92 -12.86
C ALA A 411 -12.89 -4.32 -12.32
N GLU A 412 -13.16 -4.56 -11.03
CA GLU A 412 -13.01 -5.88 -10.40
C GLU A 412 -13.87 -6.92 -11.12
N TRP A 413 -15.14 -6.60 -11.42
CA TRP A 413 -16.02 -7.51 -12.15
C TRP A 413 -15.47 -7.83 -13.54
N LEU A 414 -14.99 -6.85 -14.32
CA LEU A 414 -14.44 -7.10 -15.66
C LEU A 414 -13.22 -8.03 -15.67
N LEU A 415 -12.52 -8.19 -14.55
CA LEU A 415 -11.37 -9.08 -14.38
C LEU A 415 -11.73 -10.40 -13.68
N ASP A 416 -12.93 -10.52 -13.12
CA ASP A 416 -13.34 -11.66 -12.30
C ASP A 416 -13.80 -12.84 -13.17
N VAL A 417 -12.94 -13.86 -13.28
CA VAL A 417 -13.20 -15.10 -14.03
C VAL A 417 -14.41 -15.89 -13.48
N LYS A 418 -14.75 -15.74 -12.18
CA LYS A 418 -15.86 -16.48 -11.55
C LYS A 418 -17.21 -15.83 -11.83
N HIS A 419 -17.28 -14.50 -11.82
CA HIS A 419 -18.56 -13.79 -11.87
C HIS A 419 -18.82 -13.05 -13.18
N CYS A 420 -17.79 -12.76 -13.99
CA CYS A 420 -17.97 -12.15 -15.30
C CYS A 420 -18.09 -13.21 -16.39
N THR A 421 -19.03 -13.01 -17.30
CA THR A 421 -19.17 -13.87 -18.48
C THR A 421 -17.97 -13.71 -19.39
N GLN A 422 -17.52 -14.81 -20.01
CA GLN A 422 -16.39 -14.83 -20.96
C GLN A 422 -16.53 -13.80 -22.09
N LYS A 423 -17.77 -13.44 -22.48
CA LYS A 423 -18.05 -12.41 -23.50
C LYS A 423 -17.54 -11.02 -23.12
N TYR A 424 -17.58 -10.67 -21.83
CA TYR A 424 -17.23 -9.34 -21.31
C TYR A 424 -15.94 -9.32 -20.48
N LEU A 425 -15.31 -10.49 -20.30
CA LEU A 425 -14.09 -10.63 -19.54
C LEU A 425 -12.96 -9.86 -20.23
N CYS A 426 -12.29 -9.00 -19.47
CA CYS A 426 -11.15 -8.22 -19.92
C CYS A 426 -9.84 -8.92 -19.55
N ASN A 427 -8.78 -8.62 -20.31
CA ASN A 427 -7.46 -9.20 -20.10
C ASN A 427 -6.47 -8.09 -19.78
N ALA A 428 -6.14 -7.92 -18.50
CA ALA A 428 -5.18 -6.91 -18.05
C ALA A 428 -3.79 -7.12 -18.68
N ALA A 429 -3.34 -8.37 -18.88
CA ALA A 429 -2.04 -8.64 -19.52
C ALA A 429 -1.97 -8.09 -20.95
N GLU A 430 -3.10 -8.08 -21.68
CA GLU A 430 -3.16 -7.43 -22.97
C GLU A 430 -3.04 -5.90 -22.88
N GLY A 431 -3.66 -5.30 -21.87
CA GLY A 431 -3.49 -3.88 -21.56
C GLY A 431 -2.03 -3.54 -21.25
N HIS A 432 -1.37 -4.34 -20.41
CA HIS A 432 0.05 -4.20 -20.10
C HIS A 432 0.92 -4.26 -21.37
N ARG A 433 0.66 -5.20 -22.29
CA ARG A 433 1.36 -5.26 -23.59
C ARG A 433 1.20 -3.97 -24.40
N MET A 434 -0.03 -3.47 -24.53
CA MET A 434 -0.32 -2.27 -25.32
C MET A 434 0.36 -1.02 -24.74
N VAL A 435 0.39 -0.90 -23.42
CA VAL A 435 1.07 0.20 -22.72
C VAL A 435 2.60 0.05 -22.83
N ALA A 436 3.14 -1.16 -22.63
CA ALA A 436 4.57 -1.42 -22.80
C ALA A 436 5.06 -1.11 -24.23
N MET A 437 4.27 -1.44 -25.26
CA MET A 437 4.57 -1.09 -26.65
C MET A 437 4.54 0.43 -26.86
N SER A 438 3.56 1.13 -26.28
CA SER A 438 3.49 2.59 -26.34
C SER A 438 4.71 3.24 -25.69
N TYR A 439 5.15 2.72 -24.54
CA TYR A 439 6.39 3.13 -23.89
C TYR A 439 7.63 2.85 -24.74
N THR A 440 7.68 1.69 -25.40
CA THR A 440 8.76 1.32 -26.33
C THR A 440 8.91 2.36 -27.45
N CYS A 441 7.80 2.84 -28.03
CA CYS A 441 7.82 3.86 -29.08
C CYS A 441 8.40 5.21 -28.62
N ARG A 442 8.38 5.51 -27.32
CA ARG A 442 8.86 6.77 -26.73
C ARG A 442 9.97 6.57 -25.70
N ALA A 443 10.68 5.44 -25.74
CA ALA A 443 11.61 4.98 -24.71
C ALA A 443 12.68 6.01 -24.33
N LYS A 444 13.21 6.76 -25.31
CA LYS A 444 14.26 7.76 -25.11
C LYS A 444 13.82 9.00 -24.33
N GLN A 445 12.51 9.25 -24.23
CA GLN A 445 11.93 10.43 -23.60
C GLN A 445 11.29 10.12 -22.24
N LEU A 446 11.41 8.88 -21.76
CA LEU A 446 10.77 8.46 -20.52
C LEU A 446 11.43 9.11 -19.30
N LYS A 447 10.58 9.59 -18.39
CA LYS A 447 11.01 10.05 -17.07
C LYS A 447 11.32 8.86 -16.16
N PRO A 448 12.10 9.03 -15.06
CA PRO A 448 12.44 7.94 -14.15
C PRO A 448 11.24 7.11 -13.67
N LEU A 449 10.13 7.75 -13.28
CA LEU A 449 8.90 7.05 -12.89
C LEU A 449 8.22 6.31 -14.06
N GLU A 450 8.22 6.89 -15.26
CA GLU A 450 7.69 6.22 -16.46
C GLU A 450 8.55 5.01 -16.87
N VAL A 451 9.85 5.02 -16.56
CA VAL A 451 10.74 3.86 -16.76
C VAL A 451 10.36 2.73 -15.79
N GLN A 452 10.05 3.05 -14.54
CA GLN A 452 9.53 2.07 -13.58
C GLN A 452 8.18 1.50 -14.04
N GLU A 453 7.25 2.36 -14.49
CA GLU A 453 5.98 1.91 -15.08
C GLU A 453 6.21 1.02 -16.31
N PHE A 454 7.14 1.39 -17.19
CA PHE A 454 7.47 0.58 -18.35
C PHE A 454 7.95 -0.82 -17.97
N ALA A 455 8.85 -0.93 -16.98
CA ALA A 455 9.31 -2.20 -16.44
C ALA A 455 8.14 -3.01 -15.82
N LEU A 456 7.26 -2.38 -15.03
CA LEU A 456 6.05 -2.99 -14.48
C LEU A 456 5.14 -3.55 -15.58
N HIS A 457 4.89 -2.78 -16.64
CA HIS A 457 4.07 -3.24 -17.76
C HIS A 457 4.74 -4.37 -18.54
N LEU A 458 6.07 -4.38 -18.70
CA LEU A 458 6.77 -5.49 -19.36
C LEU A 458 6.64 -6.80 -18.56
N ILE A 459 6.74 -6.76 -17.24
CA ILE A 459 6.60 -7.95 -16.40
C ILE A 459 5.16 -8.48 -16.43
N ASN A 460 4.18 -7.60 -16.22
CA ASN A 460 2.76 -7.98 -16.18
C ASN A 460 2.16 -8.25 -17.57
N SER A 461 2.93 -8.06 -18.65
CA SER A 461 2.50 -8.29 -20.03
C SER A 461 2.27 -9.77 -20.39
N ASN A 462 2.79 -10.69 -19.55
CA ASN A 462 2.80 -12.13 -19.78
C ASN A 462 3.29 -12.50 -21.19
N LEU A 463 4.35 -11.84 -21.68
CA LEU A 463 4.94 -12.07 -23.00
C LEU A 463 5.71 -13.40 -23.10
N GLN A 464 5.86 -14.16 -22.00
CA GLN A 464 6.67 -15.38 -21.91
C GLN A 464 8.14 -15.16 -22.35
N ILE A 465 8.64 -13.93 -22.18
CA ILE A 465 10.02 -13.55 -22.46
C ILE A 465 10.77 -13.56 -21.13
N GLU A 466 11.96 -14.16 -21.12
CA GLU A 466 12.82 -14.16 -19.93
C GLU A 466 13.17 -12.73 -19.49
N PRO A 467 13.29 -12.47 -18.17
CA PRO A 467 13.59 -11.12 -17.65
C PRO A 467 14.86 -10.50 -18.24
N PHE A 468 15.84 -11.31 -18.62
CA PHE A 468 17.06 -10.84 -19.27
C PHE A 468 16.78 -10.22 -20.65
N ASN A 469 15.96 -10.89 -21.46
CA ASN A 469 15.58 -10.39 -22.79
C ASN A 469 14.67 -9.15 -22.70
N LEU A 470 13.87 -9.04 -21.65
CA LEU A 470 13.12 -7.82 -21.35
C LEU A 470 14.04 -6.66 -20.97
N ALA A 471 15.11 -6.90 -20.20
CA ALA A 471 16.10 -5.88 -19.89
C ALA A 471 16.84 -5.42 -21.15
N LEU A 472 17.23 -6.37 -22.00
CA LEU A 472 17.87 -6.09 -23.28
C LEU A 472 16.95 -5.28 -24.21
N TRP A 473 15.65 -5.58 -24.22
CA TRP A 473 14.64 -4.77 -24.91
C TRP A 473 14.70 -3.32 -24.42
N MET A 474 14.67 -3.07 -23.10
CA MET A 474 14.73 -1.71 -22.56
C MET A 474 16.02 -0.99 -22.99
N VAL A 475 17.16 -1.67 -22.95
CA VAL A 475 18.47 -1.13 -23.35
C VAL A 475 18.51 -0.82 -24.84
N TRP A 476 18.05 -1.72 -25.71
CA TRP A 476 18.04 -1.53 -27.17
C TRP A 476 17.19 -0.35 -27.62
N ASN A 477 16.10 -0.05 -26.91
CA ASN A 477 15.27 1.11 -27.22
C ASN A 477 15.82 2.44 -26.67
N GLY A 478 16.96 2.40 -25.95
CA GLY A 478 17.59 3.58 -25.37
C GLY A 478 16.82 4.13 -24.16
N THR A 479 16.22 3.25 -23.36
CA THR A 479 15.50 3.63 -22.14
C THR A 479 16.50 4.19 -21.11
N PRO A 480 16.27 5.39 -20.53
CA PRO A 480 17.17 5.98 -19.53
C PRO A 480 17.01 5.31 -18.16
N ALA A 481 17.49 4.07 -18.02
CA ALA A 481 17.34 3.27 -16.80
C ALA A 481 18.24 3.72 -15.63
N LYS A 482 19.33 4.42 -15.90
CA LYS A 482 20.34 4.80 -14.89
C LYS A 482 19.75 5.50 -13.66
N ASP A 483 18.92 6.50 -13.90
CA ASP A 483 18.33 7.34 -12.84
C ASP A 483 16.97 6.83 -12.35
N SER A 484 16.52 5.66 -12.83
CA SER A 484 15.17 5.14 -12.57
C SER A 484 14.92 4.86 -11.09
N LEU A 485 15.96 4.58 -10.30
CA LEU A 485 15.86 4.29 -8.86
C LEU A 485 16.20 5.49 -7.95
N SER A 486 16.49 6.67 -8.54
CA SER A 486 16.88 7.86 -7.77
C SER A 486 15.73 8.44 -6.92
N ILE A 487 14.49 8.32 -7.40
CA ILE A 487 13.30 8.94 -6.78
C ILE A 487 12.61 7.99 -5.79
N SER A 488 12.44 6.73 -6.17
CA SER A 488 11.68 5.74 -5.41
C SER A 488 12.15 4.33 -5.77
N ILE A 489 11.95 3.38 -4.85
CA ILE A 489 12.23 1.96 -5.10
C ILE A 489 10.89 1.27 -5.42
N PRO A 490 10.77 0.56 -6.56
CA PRO A 490 9.57 -0.21 -6.89
C PRO A 490 9.25 -1.24 -5.80
N LYS A 491 7.96 -1.47 -5.53
CA LYS A 491 7.52 -2.44 -4.53
C LYS A 491 7.71 -3.88 -5.01
N GLU A 492 7.52 -4.10 -6.31
CA GLU A 492 7.63 -5.40 -6.94
C GLU A 492 9.10 -5.77 -7.15
N GLN A 493 9.54 -6.87 -6.52
CA GLN A 493 10.91 -7.36 -6.61
C GLN A 493 11.33 -7.63 -8.06
N GLU A 494 10.41 -8.14 -8.89
CA GLU A 494 10.66 -8.44 -10.30
C GLU A 494 10.96 -7.18 -11.11
N VAL A 495 10.26 -6.07 -10.82
CA VAL A 495 10.46 -4.76 -11.48
C VAL A 495 11.84 -4.21 -11.13
N LEU A 496 12.20 -4.27 -9.85
CA LEU A 496 13.53 -3.86 -9.40
C LEU A 496 14.63 -4.68 -10.09
N GLN A 497 14.48 -6.01 -10.15
CA GLN A 497 15.44 -6.88 -10.85
C GLN A 497 15.58 -6.53 -12.33
N LEU A 498 14.47 -6.24 -13.01
CA LEU A 498 14.49 -5.87 -14.43
C LEU A 498 15.21 -4.54 -14.65
N LEU A 499 14.96 -3.52 -13.81
CA LEU A 499 15.62 -2.22 -13.88
C LEU A 499 17.12 -2.31 -13.62
N VAL A 500 17.53 -3.10 -12.62
CA VAL A 500 18.95 -3.35 -12.32
C VAL A 500 19.62 -4.05 -13.51
N LYS A 501 18.98 -5.08 -14.11
CA LYS A 501 19.48 -5.74 -15.33
C LYS A 501 19.56 -4.79 -16.53
N ALA A 502 18.70 -3.78 -16.59
CA ALA A 502 18.73 -2.73 -17.62
C ALA A 502 19.76 -1.61 -17.34
N GLY A 503 20.50 -1.67 -16.22
CA GLY A 503 21.58 -0.73 -15.88
C GLY A 503 21.18 0.42 -14.95
N ALA A 504 20.15 0.25 -14.12
CA ALA A 504 19.82 1.22 -13.07
C ALA A 504 20.87 1.24 -11.96
N HIS A 505 21.27 2.44 -11.50
CA HIS A 505 22.19 2.58 -10.38
C HIS A 505 21.44 2.47 -9.05
N VAL A 506 21.98 1.64 -8.15
CA VAL A 506 21.54 1.53 -6.76
C VAL A 506 22.54 2.32 -5.93
N ASN A 507 22.09 3.33 -5.18
CA ASN A 507 22.99 4.11 -4.33
C ASN A 507 23.53 3.23 -3.19
N ASN A 508 24.85 3.25 -3.03
CA ASN A 508 25.60 2.41 -2.09
C ASN A 508 25.55 2.89 -0.63
N ASP A 509 24.94 4.04 -0.35
CA ASP A 509 24.82 4.60 1.01
C ASP A 509 23.61 4.02 1.78
N ASP A 510 22.78 3.20 1.14
CA ASP A 510 21.49 2.74 1.66
C ASP A 510 21.55 1.25 2.06
N ASP A 511 21.86 0.94 3.32
CA ASP A 511 21.95 -0.43 3.87
C ASP A 511 20.71 -1.31 3.57
N HIS A 512 19.51 -0.72 3.46
CA HIS A 512 18.27 -1.46 3.23
C HIS A 512 17.96 -1.71 1.74
N ALA A 513 18.27 -0.74 0.86
CA ALA A 513 18.13 -0.88 -0.59
C ALA A 513 19.25 -1.76 -1.15
N SER A 514 20.47 -1.57 -0.65
CA SER A 514 21.59 -2.49 -0.86
C SER A 514 21.20 -3.88 -0.40
N CYS A 515 20.69 -4.09 0.81
CA CYS A 515 20.29 -5.43 1.28
C CYS A 515 19.15 -6.07 0.45
N ILE A 516 18.13 -5.33 0.01
CA ILE A 516 17.05 -5.88 -0.85
C ILE A 516 17.55 -6.17 -2.27
N VAL A 517 18.38 -5.30 -2.84
CA VAL A 517 19.01 -5.50 -4.15
C VAL A 517 20.03 -6.64 -4.07
N GLN A 518 20.79 -6.73 -2.99
CA GLN A 518 21.79 -7.75 -2.73
C GLN A 518 21.11 -9.10 -2.49
N GLN A 519 20.04 -9.18 -1.71
CA GLN A 519 19.20 -10.39 -1.60
C GLN A 519 18.51 -10.77 -2.93
N ALA A 520 18.14 -9.79 -3.76
CA ALA A 520 17.57 -10.03 -5.09
C ALA A 520 18.63 -10.45 -6.13
N LEU A 521 19.88 -9.98 -5.97
CA LEU A 521 21.06 -10.40 -6.72
C LEU A 521 21.59 -11.76 -6.22
N GLU A 522 21.41 -12.10 -4.94
CA GLU A 522 21.86 -13.34 -4.30
C GLU A 522 21.01 -14.58 -4.65
N ARG A 523 20.05 -14.45 -5.58
CA ARG A 523 19.44 -15.62 -6.22
C ARG A 523 20.38 -16.13 -7.32
N GLU A 524 20.65 -17.43 -7.30
CA GLU A 524 21.55 -18.13 -8.23
C GLU A 524 21.34 -17.72 -9.70
N ASP A 525 20.08 -17.58 -10.13
CA ASP A 525 19.70 -17.19 -11.50
C ASP A 525 20.14 -15.76 -11.89
N SER A 526 20.12 -14.82 -10.93
CA SER A 526 20.58 -13.43 -11.15
C SER A 526 22.09 -13.35 -11.29
N ILE A 527 22.83 -14.13 -10.48
CA ILE A 527 24.30 -14.21 -10.52
C ILE A 527 24.75 -14.90 -11.80
N ARG A 528 24.08 -16.00 -12.16
CA ARG A 528 24.32 -16.74 -13.40
C ARG A 528 24.19 -15.83 -14.62
N THR A 529 23.11 -15.05 -14.67
CA THR A 529 22.90 -14.09 -15.76
C THR A 529 23.92 -12.94 -15.76
N LEU A 530 24.36 -12.42 -14.61
CA LEU A 530 25.43 -11.41 -14.56
C LEU A 530 26.76 -11.93 -15.12
N LEU A 531 27.17 -13.14 -14.72
CA LEU A 531 28.44 -13.73 -15.15
C LEU A 531 28.44 -14.17 -16.62
N ASP A 532 27.31 -14.68 -17.12
CA ASP A 532 27.17 -15.05 -18.53
C ASP A 532 27.19 -13.83 -19.47
N ASN A 533 26.95 -12.61 -18.95
CA ASN A 533 27.04 -11.34 -19.68
C ASN A 533 28.39 -10.61 -19.54
N GLY A 534 29.42 -11.28 -19.01
CA GLY A 534 30.78 -10.74 -18.95
C GLY A 534 31.06 -9.85 -17.73
N ALA A 535 30.21 -9.86 -16.70
CA ALA A 535 30.55 -9.27 -15.41
C ALA A 535 31.73 -10.05 -14.78
N SER A 536 32.67 -9.33 -14.16
CA SER A 536 33.78 -9.96 -13.46
C SER A 536 33.27 -10.71 -12.23
N VAL A 537 33.66 -11.98 -12.10
CA VAL A 537 33.34 -12.83 -10.92
C VAL A 537 33.85 -12.21 -9.62
N ASN A 538 34.92 -11.40 -9.70
CA ASN A 538 35.57 -10.77 -8.55
C ASN A 538 35.22 -9.27 -8.43
N GLN A 539 34.07 -8.83 -8.95
CA GLN A 539 33.63 -7.46 -8.76
C GLN A 539 33.35 -7.19 -7.27
N CYS A 540 33.88 -6.07 -6.76
CA CYS A 540 33.69 -5.64 -5.38
C CYS A 540 32.56 -4.61 -5.27
N ASP A 541 31.84 -4.65 -4.14
CA ASP A 541 30.90 -3.61 -3.74
C ASP A 541 31.61 -2.42 -3.05
N SER A 542 30.85 -1.44 -2.56
CA SER A 542 31.38 -0.26 -1.85
C SER A 542 32.12 -0.59 -0.55
N SER A 543 31.83 -1.73 0.06
CA SER A 543 32.52 -2.24 1.25
C SER A 543 33.76 -3.07 0.92
N GLY A 544 34.13 -3.16 -0.36
CA GLY A 544 35.23 -3.96 -0.85
C GLY A 544 34.89 -5.45 -0.96
N ARG A 545 33.67 -5.87 -0.61
CA ARG A 545 33.28 -7.28 -0.59
C ARG A 545 33.01 -7.78 -2.00
N THR A 546 33.54 -8.96 -2.30
CA THR A 546 33.21 -9.68 -3.52
C THR A 546 31.83 -10.33 -3.44
N LEU A 547 31.30 -10.74 -4.60
CA LEU A 547 30.06 -11.52 -4.65
C LEU A 547 30.13 -12.80 -3.81
N LEU A 548 31.30 -13.44 -3.76
CA LEU A 548 31.55 -14.62 -2.94
C LEU A 548 31.54 -14.30 -1.44
N ALA A 549 32.14 -13.18 -1.04
CA ALA A 549 32.15 -12.72 0.34
C ALA A 549 30.74 -12.42 0.86
N ASN A 550 29.90 -11.81 0.01
CA ASN A 550 28.50 -11.54 0.32
C ASN A 550 27.65 -12.82 0.43
N ALA A 551 27.80 -13.76 -0.52
CA ALA A 551 27.13 -15.07 -0.43
C ALA A 551 27.58 -15.87 0.80
N ALA A 552 28.84 -15.73 1.19
CA ALA A 552 29.39 -16.38 2.38
C ALA A 552 28.85 -15.76 3.68
N TYR A 553 28.65 -14.44 3.71
CA TYR A 553 28.02 -13.73 4.82
C TYR A 553 26.53 -14.10 4.98
N SER A 554 25.79 -14.25 3.88
CA SER A 554 24.37 -14.63 3.91
C SER A 554 24.11 -16.12 4.10
N GLY A 555 25.15 -16.97 3.92
CA GLY A 555 25.07 -18.41 4.15
C GLY A 555 24.49 -19.20 2.96
N ASN A 556 24.46 -18.61 1.77
CA ASN A 556 23.86 -19.21 0.59
C ASN A 556 24.84 -20.17 -0.12
N LEU A 557 24.80 -21.46 0.26
CA LEU A 557 25.71 -22.49 -0.22
C LEU A 557 25.65 -22.69 -1.75
N ASP A 558 24.45 -22.63 -2.35
CA ASP A 558 24.28 -22.91 -3.78
C ASP A 558 24.98 -21.83 -4.63
N VAL A 559 24.88 -20.57 -4.21
CA VAL A 559 25.60 -19.46 -4.81
C VAL A 559 27.10 -19.56 -4.61
N VAL A 560 27.55 -19.93 -3.40
CA VAL A 560 28.99 -20.14 -3.12
C VAL A 560 29.57 -21.21 -4.04
N ASN A 561 28.90 -22.36 -4.17
CA ASN A 561 29.30 -23.43 -5.09
C ASN A 561 29.36 -22.94 -6.55
N PHE A 562 28.34 -22.19 -6.98
CA PHE A 562 28.28 -21.64 -8.32
C PHE A 562 29.44 -20.66 -8.60
N LEU A 563 29.73 -19.75 -7.69
CA LEU A 563 30.81 -18.77 -7.81
C LEU A 563 32.20 -19.44 -7.81
N ILE A 564 32.41 -20.44 -6.95
CA ILE A 564 33.65 -21.24 -6.95
C ILE A 564 33.81 -21.99 -8.26
N SER A 565 32.73 -22.56 -8.82
CA SER A 565 32.76 -23.23 -10.13
C SER A 565 33.17 -22.30 -11.28
N ARG A 566 32.94 -20.99 -11.12
CA ARG A 566 33.35 -19.91 -12.04
C ARG A 566 34.70 -19.29 -11.68
N ARG A 567 35.49 -19.93 -10.80
CA ARG A 567 36.82 -19.49 -10.36
C ARG A 567 36.82 -18.13 -9.63
N ALA A 568 35.81 -17.88 -8.78
CA ALA A 568 35.85 -16.76 -7.86
C ALA A 568 37.09 -16.82 -6.95
N ASN A 569 37.72 -15.67 -6.70
CA ASN A 569 38.88 -15.60 -5.82
C ASN A 569 38.42 -15.58 -4.35
N MET A 570 38.75 -16.64 -3.63
CA MET A 570 38.40 -16.84 -2.21
C MET A 570 39.19 -15.93 -1.26
N GLU A 571 40.35 -15.48 -1.70
CA GLU A 571 41.32 -14.70 -0.90
C GLU A 571 41.18 -13.18 -1.10
N MET A 572 40.15 -12.73 -1.83
CA MET A 572 39.84 -11.29 -1.89
C MET A 572 39.30 -10.82 -0.55
N GLU A 573 39.90 -9.74 -0.06
CA GLU A 573 39.58 -9.11 1.22
C GLU A 573 38.60 -7.95 1.02
N ASP A 574 37.72 -7.75 2.00
CA ASP A 574 36.92 -6.53 2.10
C ASP A 574 37.73 -5.36 2.69
N ASN A 575 37.11 -4.18 2.85
CA ASN A 575 37.78 -2.99 3.40
C ASN A 575 38.30 -3.17 4.85
N HIS A 576 37.91 -4.24 5.53
CA HIS A 576 38.36 -4.59 6.88
C HIS A 576 39.39 -5.73 6.89
N GLY A 577 39.81 -6.22 5.71
CA GLY A 577 40.72 -7.35 5.59
C GLY A 577 40.03 -8.71 5.72
N GLN A 578 38.68 -8.77 5.71
CA GLN A 578 37.94 -10.01 5.94
C GLN A 578 37.73 -10.77 4.63
N THR A 579 38.03 -12.07 4.65
CA THR A 579 37.76 -12.97 3.52
C THR A 579 36.38 -13.61 3.65
N SER A 580 35.93 -14.26 2.57
CA SER A 580 34.68 -15.03 2.53
C SER A 580 34.60 -16.07 3.66
N LEU A 581 35.72 -16.72 4.00
CA LEU A 581 35.79 -17.69 5.09
C LEU A 581 35.60 -17.04 6.46
N THR A 582 36.23 -15.89 6.70
CA THR A 582 36.09 -15.14 7.96
C THR A 582 34.65 -14.66 8.16
N LEU A 583 34.00 -14.16 7.11
CA LEU A 583 32.61 -13.71 7.16
C LEU A 583 31.63 -14.87 7.42
N ALA A 584 31.78 -16.01 6.74
CA ALA A 584 30.96 -17.20 6.99
C ALA A 584 31.15 -17.74 8.40
N ALA A 585 32.40 -17.73 8.91
CA ALA A 585 32.73 -18.20 10.24
C ALA A 585 32.14 -17.30 11.33
N ARG A 586 32.16 -15.99 11.12
CA ARG A 586 31.56 -14.98 12.01
C ARG A 586 30.04 -15.13 12.14
N GLN A 587 29.36 -15.58 11.09
CA GLN A 587 27.91 -15.76 11.07
C GLN A 587 27.44 -17.19 11.37
N GLY A 588 28.36 -18.13 11.56
CA GLY A 588 28.03 -19.50 11.97
C GLY A 588 27.56 -20.42 10.85
N HIS A 589 27.86 -20.10 9.58
CA HIS A 589 27.38 -20.87 8.44
C HIS A 589 28.23 -22.12 8.16
N THR A 590 28.08 -23.16 8.99
CA THR A 590 28.90 -24.40 8.96
C THR A 590 29.03 -25.02 7.56
N LYS A 591 27.95 -25.08 6.78
CA LYS A 591 27.98 -25.67 5.44
C LYS A 591 28.84 -24.89 4.44
N VAL A 592 28.77 -23.56 4.49
CA VAL A 592 29.58 -22.67 3.65
C VAL A 592 31.04 -22.74 4.06
N VAL A 593 31.32 -22.75 5.37
CA VAL A 593 32.68 -22.92 5.91
C VAL A 593 33.31 -24.22 5.42
N ASN A 594 32.59 -25.34 5.51
CA ASN A 594 33.08 -26.63 5.02
C ASN A 594 33.34 -26.64 3.51
N CYS A 595 32.48 -25.97 2.73
CA CYS A 595 32.66 -25.81 1.29
C CYS A 595 33.94 -25.01 0.97
N LEU A 596 34.13 -23.85 1.61
CA LEU A 596 35.31 -23.00 1.40
C LEU A 596 36.61 -23.69 1.84
N ILE A 597 36.60 -24.40 2.96
CA ILE A 597 37.74 -25.22 3.42
C ILE A 597 38.03 -26.34 2.42
N GLY A 598 37.00 -27.03 1.93
CA GLY A 598 37.15 -28.09 0.92
C GLY A 598 37.64 -27.59 -0.44
N CYS A 599 37.63 -26.27 -0.66
CA CYS A 599 38.18 -25.62 -1.84
C CYS A 599 39.53 -24.93 -1.58
N ASP A 600 40.24 -25.32 -0.51
CA ASP A 600 41.57 -24.83 -0.13
C ASP A 600 41.64 -23.32 0.23
N ALA A 601 40.56 -22.72 0.75
CA ALA A 601 40.60 -21.36 1.28
C ALA A 601 41.57 -21.23 2.47
N ASN A 602 42.25 -20.08 2.61
CA ASN A 602 43.24 -19.89 3.68
C ASN A 602 42.59 -19.78 5.06
N ILE A 603 42.66 -20.89 5.81
CA ILE A 603 42.09 -21.03 7.16
C ILE A 603 42.70 -20.07 8.18
N ASN A 604 43.97 -19.69 7.98
CA ASN A 604 44.75 -18.89 8.93
C ASN A 604 44.88 -17.43 8.51
N HIS A 605 44.06 -16.96 7.56
CA HIS A 605 44.02 -15.56 7.18
C HIS A 605 43.65 -14.68 8.39
N THR A 606 44.28 -13.52 8.46
CA THR A 606 44.05 -12.52 9.52
C THR A 606 43.56 -11.24 8.89
N ASP A 607 42.46 -10.71 9.41
CA ASP A 607 41.97 -9.39 8.99
C ASP A 607 42.84 -8.25 9.55
N HIS A 608 42.48 -6.99 9.25
CA HIS A 608 43.28 -5.82 9.67
C HIS A 608 43.37 -5.66 11.21
N ASP A 609 42.42 -6.24 11.95
CA ASP A 609 42.43 -6.27 13.42
C ASP A 609 43.12 -7.53 13.97
N GLY A 610 43.69 -8.37 13.11
CA GLY A 610 44.36 -9.61 13.49
C GLY A 610 43.40 -10.75 13.85
N TRP A 611 42.13 -10.67 13.45
CA TRP A 611 41.15 -11.72 13.72
C TRP A 611 41.25 -12.83 12.66
N THR A 612 41.30 -14.06 13.15
CA THR A 612 41.17 -15.27 12.32
C THR A 612 39.71 -15.70 12.23
N ALA A 613 39.40 -16.53 11.23
CA ALA A 613 38.09 -17.19 11.14
C ALA A 613 37.74 -17.97 12.42
N LEU A 614 38.74 -18.64 13.03
CA LEU A 614 38.57 -19.39 14.28
C LEU A 614 38.15 -18.49 15.45
N ARG A 615 38.81 -17.34 15.59
CA ARG A 615 38.45 -16.36 16.62
C ARG A 615 37.07 -15.74 16.38
N SER A 616 36.76 -15.43 15.12
CA SER A 616 35.44 -14.88 14.74
C SER A 616 34.31 -15.85 15.09
N ALA A 617 34.48 -17.15 14.80
CA ALA A 617 33.54 -18.19 15.17
C ALA A 617 33.41 -18.38 16.69
N ALA A 618 34.54 -18.32 17.42
CA ALA A 618 34.57 -18.41 18.88
C ALA A 618 33.86 -17.23 19.55
N TRP A 619 34.03 -16.01 19.01
CA TRP A 619 33.31 -14.80 19.44
C TRP A 619 31.82 -14.84 19.06
N GLY A 620 31.44 -15.54 17.99
CA GLY A 620 30.03 -15.76 17.63
C GLY A 620 29.36 -16.90 18.41
N GLY A 621 30.11 -17.67 19.20
CA GLY A 621 29.59 -18.85 19.90
C GLY A 621 29.26 -20.03 18.97
N HIS A 622 29.83 -20.08 17.77
CA HIS A 622 29.49 -21.06 16.74
C HIS A 622 30.34 -22.34 16.86
N SER A 623 30.02 -23.19 17.83
CA SER A 623 30.78 -24.41 18.16
C SER A 623 31.00 -25.37 16.99
N GLU A 624 30.03 -25.50 16.08
CA GLU A 624 30.15 -26.36 14.89
C GLU A 624 31.20 -25.84 13.90
N VAL A 625 31.23 -24.52 13.68
CA VAL A 625 32.22 -23.85 12.84
C VAL A 625 33.61 -23.93 13.47
N VAL A 626 33.71 -23.74 14.79
CA VAL A 626 34.97 -23.91 15.53
C VAL A 626 35.51 -25.32 15.36
N SER A 627 34.65 -26.35 15.50
CA SER A 627 35.03 -27.74 15.29
C SER A 627 35.54 -28.00 13.87
N ALA A 628 34.83 -27.47 12.86
CA ALA A 628 35.23 -27.58 11.45
C ALA A 628 36.60 -26.94 11.17
N LEU A 629 36.84 -25.73 11.68
CA LEU A 629 38.10 -25.00 11.49
C LEU A 629 39.27 -25.70 12.21
N LEU A 630 39.06 -26.22 13.42
CA LEU A 630 40.07 -26.98 14.16
C LEU A 630 40.41 -28.30 13.47
N TYR A 631 39.40 -29.02 12.98
CA TYR A 631 39.60 -30.26 12.22
C TYR A 631 40.39 -30.01 10.93
N ALA A 632 40.20 -28.85 10.30
CA ALA A 632 40.92 -28.41 9.12
C ALA A 632 42.34 -27.85 9.40
N GLY A 633 42.78 -27.81 10.67
CA GLY A 633 44.14 -27.40 11.04
C GLY A 633 44.33 -25.90 11.30
N ALA A 634 43.27 -25.18 11.71
CA ALA A 634 43.39 -23.79 12.15
C ALA A 634 44.36 -23.62 13.33
N LYS A 635 45.21 -22.59 13.28
CA LYS A 635 46.14 -22.25 14.36
C LYS A 635 45.37 -21.68 15.56
N VAL A 636 45.41 -22.41 16.68
CA VAL A 636 44.67 -22.08 17.91
C VAL A 636 45.27 -20.88 18.66
N ASP A 637 46.59 -20.73 18.59
CA ASP A 637 47.35 -19.74 19.37
C ASP A 637 47.55 -18.40 18.64
N CYS A 638 46.88 -18.19 17.51
CA CYS A 638 46.91 -16.89 16.83
C CYS A 638 46.28 -15.82 17.72
N ALA A 639 47.03 -14.73 17.95
CA ALA A 639 46.62 -13.61 18.77
C ALA A 639 46.65 -12.31 17.95
N ASP A 640 45.77 -11.36 18.29
CA ASP A 640 45.80 -10.02 17.70
C ASP A 640 46.91 -9.15 18.29
N ALA A 641 46.97 -7.89 17.87
CA ALA A 641 47.88 -6.87 18.39
C ALA A 641 47.78 -6.69 19.93
N ASP A 642 46.65 -7.04 20.54
CA ASP A 642 46.41 -6.97 21.99
C ASP A 642 46.60 -8.32 22.71
N SER A 643 47.25 -9.29 22.05
CA SER A 643 47.49 -10.64 22.58
C SER A 643 46.21 -11.41 22.97
N ARG A 644 45.07 -11.13 22.32
CA ARG A 644 43.80 -11.82 22.54
C ARG A 644 43.68 -13.04 21.63
N THR A 645 43.47 -14.21 22.22
CA THR A 645 43.32 -15.50 21.51
C THR A 645 41.85 -15.88 21.30
N ALA A 646 41.59 -16.87 20.43
CA ALA A 646 40.25 -17.44 20.24
C ALA A 646 39.66 -18.02 21.54
N LEU A 647 40.49 -18.60 22.42
CA LEU A 647 40.07 -19.10 23.73
C LEU A 647 39.55 -17.98 24.64
N ARG A 648 40.22 -16.81 24.63
CA ARG A 648 39.79 -15.64 25.40
C ARG A 648 38.48 -15.06 24.87
N ALA A 649 38.28 -15.07 23.55
CA ALA A 649 37.02 -14.67 22.91
C ALA A 649 35.86 -15.61 23.30
N ALA A 650 36.08 -16.92 23.28
CA ALA A 650 35.09 -17.90 23.73
C ALA A 650 34.70 -17.71 25.21
N ALA A 651 35.68 -17.44 26.08
CA ALA A 651 35.43 -17.21 27.51
C ALA A 651 34.59 -15.94 27.78
N TRP A 652 34.73 -14.90 26.95
CA TRP A 652 33.93 -13.67 27.05
C TRP A 652 32.45 -13.90 26.69
N GLU A 653 32.15 -14.68 25.66
CA GLU A 653 30.76 -14.99 25.30
C GLU A 653 30.04 -15.89 26.31
N VAL A 654 30.76 -16.81 26.96
CA VAL A 654 30.19 -17.64 28.05
C VAL A 654 29.75 -16.77 29.24
N MET A 655 30.48 -15.69 29.55
CA MET A 655 30.07 -14.74 30.60
C MET A 655 28.86 -13.88 30.20
N LYS A 656 28.71 -13.58 28.91
CA LYS A 656 27.61 -12.77 28.36
C LYS A 656 26.27 -13.53 28.28
N THR A 657 26.33 -14.85 28.16
CA THR A 657 25.15 -15.74 28.14
C THR A 657 24.71 -16.20 29.54
N SER A 658 25.54 -15.97 30.56
CA SER A 658 25.31 -16.37 31.95
C SER A 658 24.82 -15.23 32.87
N CYS A 659 24.64 -14.00 32.34
CA CYS A 659 24.02 -12.85 33.01
C CYS A 659 22.70 -12.52 32.30
#